data_AF-A0A3M7I5T6-F1
#
_entry.id   AF-A0A3M7I5T6-F1
#
_cell.length_a   1.000
_cell.length_b   1.000
_cell.length_c   1.000
_cell.angle_alpha   90.00
_cell.angle_beta   90.00
_cell.angle_gamma   90.00
#
_symmetry.space_group_name_H-M   'P 1'
#
loop_
_entity.id
_entity.type
_entity.pdbx_description
1 polymer ?
#
loop_
_entity_poly.entity_id
_entity_poly.type
_entity_poly.pdbx_seq_one_letter_code
_entity_poly.pdbx_strand_id
1 'polypeptide(L)'
;MVQAQMELLQHKTLNGGAHKVQRGMAYKLFKALVNYDEKYRAMAEVVLASGQTEASAVLDFPTKPEDGDFYCPPYHIDGSCHISGFIVNASDLLDSEQNVYVSHGWGAMKFSRPLTAGMKLRNYVRMQPQPNNVSKGDVYIMEGDQIVAVCEGIKFQQIPRRVLNTFLPPNKGSGPASAAKPAAAPVAAARPAPAAAPIKTAPAPAKAAPAPAPAAPKAAPKPKKAAAPKKAAGGLTAKVMKILAKETEVDEGELVDEAQFENLGVDSLLSLTISAVFREELDMDISSTLFTDYPTVGDMKKYFAQFDNGSSTSSSAEEEDSDEDSIPPTDAATPMDDLSTPASSVPSSAPSDAGKPDSPTRETLEDVGDVSLAKHIVAQEMGVDIAEVTDDADLAEMGMDSLMSLTILGELREKTGIDLPSTFLTTNPTMKDIDNALGMRPKPKAAPKPAAPKAAAPSSSKKTDMNEVSARLSALNNNTDISRYPNATSVLLQGNPKQATKKIFFLPDGSGSATSYVSIPNLGPDVCAYGLNCPFMKNPEQWQCGIEISALVYLAEIKRRQPQGPYIIGGWSAGGVIAYSVAQALLAANEGVEKLLLLDSPCPVNLAPLPARLHNFFNEIGLLGTGDPAKTPKWLLPHFSAAIRSLSDYDPKPSLRPIPTYAIWCREGVAGNPGDPRPPPAEEEDPAPMTWLLEHRTNFKDNGWAQLCGDSMKFGVMGGHHFSMMKPPHADDLGNLIREGLDWQP
;
A
#
# COMPACT_ATOMS: atom_id res chain seq x y z
N MET A 1 0.67 45.82 -15.94
CA MET A 1 1.87 45.23 -15.29
C MET A 1 2.39 44.03 -16.06
N VAL A 2 1.60 42.95 -16.22
CA VAL A 2 2.01 41.72 -16.94
C VAL A 2 2.57 42.00 -18.33
N GLN A 3 1.88 42.79 -19.16
CA GLN A 3 2.35 43.18 -20.50
C GLN A 3 3.77 43.78 -20.49
N ALA A 4 4.09 44.67 -19.55
CA ALA A 4 5.41 45.29 -19.45
C ALA A 4 6.51 44.27 -19.10
N GLN A 5 6.19 43.21 -18.31
CA GLN A 5 7.12 42.11 -18.07
C GLN A 5 7.30 41.24 -19.32
N MET A 6 6.24 41.02 -20.11
CA MET A 6 6.32 40.29 -21.38
C MET A 6 7.14 41.05 -22.44
N GLU A 7 7.01 42.37 -22.50
CA GLU A 7 7.82 43.26 -23.35
C GLU A 7 9.29 43.27 -22.91
N LEU A 8 9.54 43.35 -21.59
CA LEU A 8 10.89 43.24 -21.03
C LEU A 8 11.52 41.87 -21.33
N LEU A 9 10.78 40.78 -21.16
CA LEU A 9 11.20 39.41 -21.50
C LEU A 9 11.48 39.27 -23.00
N GLN A 10 10.68 39.91 -23.86
CA GLN A 10 10.96 39.97 -25.30
C GLN A 10 12.28 40.72 -25.57
N HIS A 11 12.49 41.86 -24.91
CA HIS A 11 13.74 42.64 -25.04
C HIS A 11 14.97 41.87 -24.54
N LYS A 12 14.84 41.05 -23.49
CA LYS A 12 15.91 40.15 -23.02
C LYS A 12 16.43 39.22 -24.13
N THR A 13 15.59 38.84 -25.12
CA THR A 13 16.03 37.99 -26.24
C THR A 13 17.05 38.67 -27.17
N LEU A 14 17.02 40.01 -27.28
CA LEU A 14 17.97 40.77 -28.11
C LEU A 14 19.36 40.81 -27.46
N ASN A 15 19.41 40.79 -26.13
CA ASN A 15 20.64 40.92 -25.34
C ASN A 15 21.15 39.57 -24.80
N GLY A 16 20.61 38.45 -25.28
CA GLY A 16 20.99 37.10 -24.84
C GLY A 16 20.53 36.69 -23.43
N GLY A 17 19.71 37.51 -22.76
CA GLY A 17 19.17 37.23 -21.42
C GLY A 17 17.88 36.40 -21.41
N ALA A 18 17.39 35.98 -22.58
CA ALA A 18 16.27 35.07 -22.74
C ALA A 18 16.40 34.28 -24.06
N HIS A 19 15.95 33.02 -24.06
CA HIS A 19 15.96 32.14 -25.22
C HIS A 19 14.56 32.05 -25.85
N LYS A 20 14.51 31.89 -27.18
CA LYS A 20 13.28 31.71 -27.95
C LYS A 20 13.27 30.33 -28.62
N VAL A 21 12.19 29.58 -28.41
CA VAL A 21 12.07 28.15 -28.74
C VAL A 21 10.73 27.90 -29.42
N GLN A 22 10.71 27.17 -30.55
CA GLN A 22 9.48 26.83 -31.28
C GLN A 22 8.84 25.54 -30.74
N ARG A 23 7.52 25.35 -30.95
CA ARG A 23 6.69 24.20 -30.49
C ARG A 23 7.44 22.88 -30.47
N GLY A 24 7.95 22.46 -31.63
CA GLY A 24 8.62 21.16 -31.78
C GLY A 24 9.84 20.98 -30.88
N MET A 25 10.60 22.05 -30.61
CA MET A 25 11.74 22.01 -29.68
C MET A 25 11.29 22.12 -28.22
N ALA A 26 10.30 22.95 -27.91
CA ALA A 26 9.76 23.09 -26.55
C ALA A 26 9.20 21.74 -26.05
N TYR A 27 8.34 21.09 -26.81
CA TYR A 27 7.81 19.77 -26.44
C TYR A 27 8.84 18.64 -26.57
N LYS A 28 9.93 18.80 -27.35
CA LYS A 28 11.05 17.86 -27.36
C LYS A 28 11.87 17.95 -26.06
N LEU A 29 12.13 19.15 -25.56
CA LEU A 29 12.75 19.36 -24.24
C LEU A 29 11.83 18.80 -23.13
N PHE A 30 10.53 19.09 -23.22
CA PHE A 30 9.56 18.63 -22.22
C PHE A 30 9.38 17.10 -22.22
N LYS A 31 9.68 16.39 -23.34
CA LYS A 31 9.62 14.93 -23.45
C LYS A 31 10.55 14.19 -22.48
N ALA A 32 11.57 14.85 -21.94
CA ALA A 32 12.37 14.31 -20.84
C ALA A 32 11.54 14.09 -19.55
N LEU A 33 10.32 14.66 -19.47
CA LEU A 33 9.41 14.53 -18.34
C LEU A 33 8.00 14.08 -18.76
N VAL A 34 7.36 14.77 -19.71
CA VAL A 34 5.99 14.47 -20.17
C VAL A 34 5.94 14.35 -21.69
N ASN A 35 5.43 13.21 -22.18
CA ASN A 35 5.16 13.01 -23.60
C ASN A 35 3.71 13.40 -23.94
N TYR A 36 3.47 14.70 -24.12
CA TYR A 36 2.15 15.22 -24.49
C TYR A 36 1.67 14.73 -25.87
N ASP A 37 0.41 14.30 -25.95
CA ASP A 37 -0.31 14.05 -27.20
C ASP A 37 -0.49 15.33 -28.02
N GLU A 38 -0.69 15.21 -29.34
CA GLU A 38 -0.66 16.36 -30.26
C GLU A 38 -1.65 17.47 -29.88
N LYS A 39 -2.88 17.12 -29.48
CA LYS A 39 -3.92 18.09 -29.08
C LYS A 39 -3.56 18.94 -27.86
N TYR A 40 -2.66 18.47 -27.00
CA TYR A 40 -2.15 19.22 -25.83
C TYR A 40 -0.97 20.15 -26.17
N ARG A 41 -0.48 20.17 -27.41
CA ARG A 41 0.75 20.91 -27.79
C ARG A 41 0.51 22.40 -28.09
N ALA A 42 -0.22 23.08 -27.21
CA ALA A 42 -0.65 24.47 -27.40
C ALA A 42 0.49 25.50 -27.55
N MET A 43 1.65 25.32 -26.90
CA MET A 43 2.75 26.28 -26.97
C MET A 43 3.36 26.32 -28.38
N ALA A 44 3.07 27.37 -29.14
CA ALA A 44 3.55 27.57 -30.52
C ALA A 44 4.98 28.11 -30.54
N GLU A 45 5.23 29.13 -29.73
CA GLU A 45 6.51 29.81 -29.58
C GLU A 45 6.68 30.18 -28.11
N VAL A 46 7.79 29.77 -27.49
CA VAL A 46 8.13 30.00 -26.09
C VAL A 46 9.31 30.96 -26.02
N VAL A 47 9.23 31.96 -25.14
CA VAL A 47 10.36 32.79 -24.70
C VAL A 47 10.59 32.52 -23.21
N LEU A 48 11.81 32.17 -22.82
CA LEU A 48 12.18 31.85 -21.44
C LEU A 48 13.45 32.57 -20.97
N ALA A 49 13.46 32.97 -19.71
CA ALA A 49 14.64 33.45 -19.00
C ALA A 49 14.90 32.54 -17.77
N SER A 50 15.69 31.48 -17.99
CA SER A 50 15.93 30.40 -17.01
C SER A 50 16.29 30.92 -15.61
N GLY A 51 17.24 31.85 -15.53
CA GLY A 51 17.75 32.38 -14.25
C GLY A 51 16.77 33.21 -13.41
N GLN A 52 15.54 33.45 -13.89
CA GLN A 52 14.48 34.13 -13.13
C GLN A 52 13.17 33.33 -13.09
N THR A 53 13.19 32.08 -13.60
CA THR A 53 12.02 31.21 -13.80
C THR A 53 10.82 31.94 -14.42
N GLU A 54 11.12 32.80 -15.39
CA GLU A 54 10.18 33.69 -16.08
C GLU A 54 10.04 33.25 -17.54
N ALA A 55 8.81 33.10 -18.01
CA ALA A 55 8.53 32.66 -19.38
C ALA A 55 7.20 33.16 -19.93
N SER A 56 7.07 33.15 -21.26
CA SER A 56 5.87 33.51 -22.00
C SER A 56 5.78 32.69 -23.26
N ALA A 57 4.61 32.18 -23.60
CA ALA A 57 4.37 31.47 -24.85
C ALA A 57 3.22 32.10 -25.66
N VAL A 58 3.40 32.15 -26.98
CA VAL A 58 2.28 32.27 -27.92
C VAL A 58 1.57 30.92 -27.95
N LEU A 59 0.26 30.95 -27.82
CA LEU A 59 -0.60 29.78 -27.80
C LEU A 59 -1.36 29.66 -29.13
N ASP A 60 -1.39 28.45 -29.67
CA ASP A 60 -2.20 28.02 -30.80
C ASP A 60 -2.69 26.62 -30.47
N PHE A 61 -4.00 26.41 -30.35
CA PHE A 61 -4.56 25.12 -29.97
C PHE A 61 -4.72 24.25 -31.22
N PRO A 62 -3.99 23.11 -31.36
CA PRO A 62 -3.99 22.28 -32.57
C PRO A 62 -5.22 21.35 -32.63
N THR A 63 -6.32 21.77 -32.03
CA THR A 63 -7.52 20.98 -31.74
C THR A 63 -8.60 21.24 -32.78
N LYS A 64 -9.43 20.22 -33.02
CA LYS A 64 -10.48 20.22 -34.03
C LYS A 64 -11.85 20.00 -33.38
N PRO A 65 -12.96 20.32 -34.08
CA PRO A 65 -14.31 19.95 -33.61
C PRO A 65 -14.50 18.44 -33.39
N GLU A 66 -13.67 17.61 -34.03
CA GLU A 66 -13.64 16.15 -33.87
C GLU A 66 -13.15 15.67 -32.49
N ASP A 67 -12.36 16.48 -31.77
CA ASP A 67 -11.64 16.06 -30.54
C ASP A 67 -12.55 15.91 -29.30
N GLY A 68 -13.82 16.29 -29.43
CA GLY A 68 -14.88 16.12 -28.42
C GLY A 68 -15.64 17.40 -28.12
N ASP A 69 -16.89 17.23 -27.66
CA ASP A 69 -17.71 18.33 -27.16
C ASP A 69 -17.49 18.49 -25.65
N PHE A 70 -17.08 19.69 -25.22
CA PHE A 70 -16.70 19.98 -23.85
C PHE A 70 -17.16 21.39 -23.45
N TYR A 71 -17.72 21.51 -22.25
CA TYR A 71 -18.05 22.82 -21.66
C TYR A 71 -16.81 23.73 -21.52
N CYS A 72 -15.65 23.15 -21.17
CA CYS A 72 -14.36 23.80 -21.29
C CYS A 72 -13.32 22.75 -21.75
N PRO A 73 -12.73 22.86 -22.95
CA PRO A 73 -11.90 21.79 -23.49
C PRO A 73 -10.60 21.58 -22.68
N PRO A 74 -10.33 20.37 -22.16
CA PRO A 74 -9.26 20.15 -21.18
C PRO A 74 -7.87 20.48 -21.75
N TYR A 75 -7.66 20.21 -23.05
CA TYR A 75 -6.43 20.53 -23.78
C TYR A 75 -6.20 22.03 -23.98
N HIS A 76 -7.24 22.88 -23.95
CA HIS A 76 -7.06 24.35 -23.92
C HIS A 76 -6.62 24.83 -22.54
N ILE A 77 -7.20 24.27 -21.47
CA ILE A 77 -6.88 24.60 -20.07
C ILE A 77 -5.42 24.23 -19.77
N ASP A 78 -5.08 22.95 -19.96
CA ASP A 78 -3.76 22.40 -19.64
C ASP A 78 -2.68 23.03 -20.53
N GLY A 79 -2.89 23.03 -21.86
CA GLY A 79 -1.97 23.63 -22.81
C GLY A 79 -1.68 25.12 -22.57
N SER A 80 -2.65 25.87 -22.01
CA SER A 80 -2.44 27.26 -21.59
C SER A 80 -1.57 27.40 -20.34
N CYS A 81 -1.53 26.39 -19.48
CA CYS A 81 -0.80 26.38 -18.21
C CYS A 81 0.58 25.71 -18.30
N HIS A 82 0.83 24.86 -19.30
CA HIS A 82 2.10 24.13 -19.52
C HIS A 82 3.37 24.95 -19.32
N ILE A 83 3.34 26.23 -19.69
CA ILE A 83 4.50 27.14 -19.60
C ILE A 83 5.09 27.20 -18.17
N SER A 84 4.25 27.03 -17.14
CA SER A 84 4.64 27.02 -15.73
C SER A 84 5.47 25.79 -15.36
N GLY A 85 5.05 24.59 -15.77
CA GLY A 85 5.79 23.35 -15.59
C GLY A 85 7.01 23.27 -16.50
N PHE A 86 6.92 23.85 -17.70
CA PHE A 86 8.03 23.93 -18.63
C PHE A 86 9.17 24.78 -18.07
N ILE A 87 8.89 25.99 -17.55
CA ILE A 87 9.96 26.88 -17.08
C ILE A 87 10.68 26.36 -15.84
N VAL A 88 10.03 25.57 -14.97
CA VAL A 88 10.71 24.97 -13.80
C VAL A 88 11.49 23.70 -14.14
N ASN A 89 11.07 22.93 -15.15
CA ASN A 89 11.74 21.68 -15.54
C ASN A 89 12.76 21.82 -16.67
N ALA A 90 12.65 22.86 -17.50
CA ALA A 90 13.56 23.16 -18.61
C ALA A 90 14.35 24.46 -18.36
N SER A 91 14.71 24.73 -17.10
CA SER A 91 15.63 25.79 -16.72
C SER A 91 16.95 25.22 -16.20
N ASP A 92 18.03 25.96 -16.42
CA ASP A 92 19.38 25.64 -15.97
C ASP A 92 19.55 25.68 -14.43
N LEU A 93 18.48 26.02 -13.68
CA LEU A 93 18.44 26.03 -12.22
C LEU A 93 18.03 24.67 -11.61
N LEU A 94 17.49 23.75 -12.43
CA LEU A 94 17.13 22.41 -12.00
C LEU A 94 18.20 21.41 -12.46
N ASP A 95 18.76 20.66 -11.53
CA ASP A 95 19.39 19.38 -11.83
C ASP A 95 18.32 18.39 -12.29
N SER A 96 18.09 18.34 -13.61
CA SER A 96 17.05 17.51 -14.22
C SER A 96 17.37 16.01 -14.24
N GLU A 97 18.60 15.61 -13.88
CA GLU A 97 19.01 14.21 -13.75
C GLU A 97 18.60 13.67 -12.37
N GLN A 98 18.82 14.45 -11.31
CA GLN A 98 18.48 14.04 -9.94
C GLN A 98 17.09 14.48 -9.50
N ASN A 99 16.53 15.55 -10.06
CA ASN A 99 15.32 16.20 -9.56
C ASN A 99 14.32 16.54 -10.66
N VAL A 100 13.06 16.70 -10.26
CA VAL A 100 11.96 17.00 -11.17
C VAL A 100 10.85 17.76 -10.44
N TYR A 101 10.24 18.74 -11.11
CA TYR A 101 9.13 19.53 -10.60
C TYR A 101 7.79 18.99 -11.14
N VAL A 102 6.98 18.38 -10.28
CA VAL A 102 5.66 17.82 -10.65
C VAL A 102 4.54 18.73 -10.14
N SER A 103 3.48 18.92 -10.93
CA SER A 103 2.34 19.78 -10.56
C SER A 103 1.70 19.30 -9.25
N HIS A 104 1.53 20.22 -8.30
CA HIS A 104 0.98 20.00 -6.96
C HIS A 104 -0.26 20.88 -6.73
N GLY A 105 -1.06 21.06 -7.80
CA GLY A 105 -2.30 21.82 -7.82
C GLY A 105 -2.14 23.32 -8.07
N TRP A 106 -3.27 24.01 -8.14
CA TRP A 106 -3.37 25.47 -8.25
C TRP A 106 -4.40 26.02 -7.25
N GLY A 107 -4.47 27.34 -7.10
CA GLY A 107 -5.43 28.00 -6.20
C GLY A 107 -6.81 28.19 -6.85
N ALA A 108 -6.85 28.88 -7.99
CA ALA A 108 -8.09 29.11 -8.74
C ALA A 108 -7.79 29.27 -10.24
N MET A 109 -8.76 28.95 -11.10
CA MET A 109 -8.68 29.33 -12.51
C MET A 109 -9.92 30.12 -12.91
N LYS A 110 -9.70 31.31 -13.46
CA LYS A 110 -10.74 32.30 -13.77
C LYS A 110 -10.71 32.60 -15.26
N PHE A 111 -11.88 32.70 -15.87
CA PHE A 111 -12.06 33.01 -17.30
C PHE A 111 -13.01 34.21 -17.41
N SER A 112 -12.65 35.23 -18.20
CA SER A 112 -13.60 36.27 -18.61
C SER A 112 -14.40 35.85 -19.84
N ARG A 113 -13.90 34.86 -20.59
CA ARG A 113 -14.56 34.20 -21.73
C ARG A 113 -13.92 32.83 -22.04
N PRO A 114 -14.63 31.90 -22.71
CA PRO A 114 -14.09 30.59 -23.06
C PRO A 114 -12.83 30.69 -23.93
N LEU A 115 -11.89 29.76 -23.73
CA LEU A 115 -10.73 29.58 -24.61
C LEU A 115 -11.11 28.65 -25.77
N THR A 116 -10.95 29.12 -27.00
CA THR A 116 -11.33 28.39 -28.22
C THR A 116 -10.17 28.34 -29.22
N ALA A 117 -10.19 27.36 -30.14
CA ALA A 117 -9.20 27.24 -31.20
C ALA A 117 -9.27 28.45 -32.16
N GLY A 118 -8.12 28.88 -32.68
CA GLY A 118 -8.00 30.03 -33.58
C GLY A 118 -7.88 31.41 -32.90
N MET A 119 -8.02 31.50 -31.58
CA MET A 119 -7.75 32.73 -30.81
C MET A 119 -6.25 33.11 -30.85
N LYS A 120 -5.94 34.41 -30.78
CA LYS A 120 -4.55 34.90 -30.78
C LYS A 120 -4.03 35.12 -29.37
N LEU A 121 -3.79 34.02 -28.67
CA LEU A 121 -3.46 34.03 -27.26
C LEU A 121 -1.95 34.07 -26.99
N ARG A 122 -1.58 34.73 -25.89
CA ARG A 122 -0.23 34.68 -25.33
C ARG A 122 -0.32 34.55 -23.81
N ASN A 123 0.39 33.59 -23.23
CA ASN A 123 0.49 33.45 -21.78
C ASN A 123 1.78 34.07 -21.23
N TYR A 124 1.80 34.31 -19.93
CA TYR A 124 2.98 34.72 -19.16
C TYR A 124 2.95 34.09 -17.78
N VAL A 125 4.10 33.64 -17.30
CA VAL A 125 4.32 33.11 -15.97
C VAL A 125 5.65 33.59 -15.42
N ARG A 126 5.69 33.82 -14.10
CA ARG A 126 6.95 33.85 -13.36
C ARG A 126 6.80 33.00 -12.12
N MET A 127 7.49 31.86 -12.13
CA MET A 127 7.51 30.93 -11.00
C MET A 127 8.50 31.44 -9.97
N GLN A 128 8.20 31.23 -8.69
CA GLN A 128 9.00 31.67 -7.55
C GLN A 128 9.19 30.51 -6.57
N PRO A 129 10.40 30.29 -6.03
CA PRO A 129 10.61 29.30 -4.98
C PRO A 129 9.81 29.66 -3.73
N GLN A 130 9.36 28.64 -3.02
CA GLN A 130 8.63 28.67 -1.76
C GLN A 130 9.26 27.65 -0.80
N PRO A 131 8.97 27.70 0.51
CA PRO A 131 9.39 26.67 1.45
C PRO A 131 8.99 25.25 1.00
N ASN A 132 9.70 24.25 1.52
CA ASN A 132 9.46 22.82 1.27
C ASN A 132 9.66 22.38 -0.20
N ASN A 133 10.60 23.02 -0.90
CA ASN A 133 10.96 22.74 -2.30
C ASN A 133 9.77 22.85 -3.28
N VAL A 134 8.86 23.78 -3.01
CA VAL A 134 7.74 24.11 -3.91
C VAL A 134 8.13 25.32 -4.77
N SER A 135 7.76 25.31 -6.04
CA SER A 135 7.79 26.49 -6.92
C SER A 135 6.36 26.90 -7.26
N LYS A 136 6.02 28.18 -7.04
CA LYS A 136 4.65 28.71 -7.20
C LYS A 136 4.64 29.93 -8.13
N GLY A 137 3.62 30.07 -8.96
CA GLY A 137 3.40 31.28 -9.75
C GLY A 137 1.95 31.46 -10.15
N ASP A 138 1.68 32.52 -10.90
CA ASP A 138 0.40 32.75 -11.59
C ASP A 138 0.65 32.69 -13.10
N VAL A 139 -0.23 32.02 -13.84
CA VAL A 139 -0.24 32.03 -15.30
C VAL A 139 -1.33 32.98 -15.78
N TYR A 140 -0.95 34.06 -16.45
CA TYR A 140 -1.88 35.00 -17.06
C TYR A 140 -1.99 34.68 -18.55
N ILE A 141 -3.22 34.53 -19.07
CA ILE A 141 -3.50 34.27 -20.48
C ILE A 141 -4.13 35.55 -21.05
N MET A 142 -3.53 36.11 -22.09
CA MET A 142 -3.99 37.36 -22.71
C MET A 142 -4.34 37.19 -24.19
N GLU A 143 -5.30 37.98 -24.67
CA GLU A 143 -5.53 38.25 -26.09
C GLU A 143 -5.35 39.75 -26.33
N GLY A 144 -4.35 40.12 -27.14
CA GLY A 144 -3.94 41.52 -27.27
C GLY A 144 -3.44 42.08 -25.94
N ASP A 145 -4.10 43.13 -25.44
CA ASP A 145 -3.85 43.81 -24.16
C ASP A 145 -4.76 43.32 -23.02
N GLN A 146 -5.75 42.46 -23.30
CA GLN A 146 -6.73 41.99 -22.32
C GLN A 146 -6.36 40.63 -21.73
N ILE A 147 -6.46 40.50 -20.40
CA ILE A 147 -6.39 39.21 -19.72
C ILE A 147 -7.73 38.47 -19.93
N VAL A 148 -7.68 37.30 -20.56
CA VAL A 148 -8.86 36.48 -20.87
C VAL A 148 -9.04 35.32 -19.90
N ALA A 149 -7.94 34.84 -19.30
CA ALA A 149 -7.97 33.87 -18.22
C ALA A 149 -6.74 34.01 -17.30
N VAL A 150 -6.86 33.54 -16.06
CA VAL A 150 -5.75 33.46 -15.09
C VAL A 150 -5.82 32.13 -14.34
N CYS A 151 -4.71 31.43 -14.24
CA CYS A 151 -4.51 30.33 -13.30
C CYS A 151 -3.66 30.86 -12.13
N GLU A 152 -4.30 31.07 -10.98
CA GLU A 152 -3.71 31.67 -9.79
C GLU A 152 -3.07 30.60 -8.91
N GLY A 153 -1.84 30.85 -8.47
CA GLY A 153 -1.13 30.03 -7.49
C GLY A 153 -0.89 28.59 -7.92
N ILE A 154 -0.56 28.36 -9.20
CA ILE A 154 -0.11 27.05 -9.68
C ILE A 154 1.20 26.67 -8.98
N LYS A 155 1.29 25.44 -8.49
CA LYS A 155 2.40 24.91 -7.67
C LYS A 155 3.03 23.73 -8.36
N PHE A 156 4.34 23.62 -8.25
CA PHE A 156 5.09 22.42 -8.59
C PHE A 156 5.94 22.01 -7.38
N GLN A 157 5.85 20.75 -6.98
CA GLN A 157 6.68 20.17 -5.94
C GLN A 157 7.94 19.58 -6.59
N GLN A 158 9.13 19.97 -6.11
CA GLN A 158 10.35 19.26 -6.44
C GLN A 158 10.35 17.89 -5.75
N ILE A 159 10.55 16.83 -6.50
CA ILE A 159 10.76 15.47 -6.01
C ILE A 159 12.03 14.88 -6.65
N PRO A 160 12.71 13.92 -5.99
CA PRO A 160 13.82 13.21 -6.60
C PRO A 160 13.34 12.41 -7.82
N ARG A 161 14.08 12.47 -8.92
CA ARG A 161 13.74 11.79 -10.19
C ARG A 161 13.62 10.28 -10.03
N ARG A 162 14.43 9.68 -9.13
CA ARG A 162 14.33 8.27 -8.75
C ARG A 162 12.92 7.90 -8.26
N VAL A 163 12.32 8.72 -7.39
CA VAL A 163 10.98 8.49 -6.84
C VAL A 163 9.92 8.58 -7.95
N LEU A 164 10.03 9.55 -8.86
CA LEU A 164 9.12 9.64 -10.00
C LEU A 164 9.21 8.38 -10.89
N ASN A 165 10.42 7.91 -11.19
CA ASN A 165 10.62 6.72 -12.02
C ASN A 165 10.11 5.42 -11.37
N THR A 166 10.09 5.31 -10.04
CA THR A 166 9.51 4.16 -9.33
C THR A 166 7.99 4.06 -9.55
N PHE A 167 7.28 5.19 -9.49
CA PHE A 167 5.81 5.21 -9.65
C PHE A 167 5.33 5.35 -11.10
N LEU A 168 6.13 6.02 -11.94
CA LEU A 168 5.86 6.28 -13.35
C LEU A 168 7.12 5.96 -14.18
N PRO A 169 7.46 4.67 -14.38
CA PRO A 169 8.66 4.29 -15.10
C PRO A 169 8.64 4.83 -16.54
N PRO A 170 9.76 5.42 -17.03
CA PRO A 170 9.80 5.99 -18.36
C PRO A 170 9.56 4.92 -19.43
N ASN A 171 8.63 5.19 -20.34
CA ASN A 171 8.28 4.27 -21.43
C ASN A 171 9.54 3.77 -22.16
N LYS A 172 9.69 2.43 -22.28
CA LYS A 172 10.81 1.72 -22.96
C LYS A 172 10.83 1.91 -24.50
N GLY A 173 10.53 3.11 -24.99
CA GLY A 173 10.44 3.49 -26.40
C GLY A 173 10.89 4.92 -26.72
N SER A 174 11.60 5.61 -25.82
CA SER A 174 12.12 6.96 -26.09
C SER A 174 13.54 7.25 -25.60
N GLY A 175 14.42 6.24 -25.60
CA GLY A 175 15.85 6.48 -25.65
C GLY A 175 16.25 7.14 -26.99
N PRO A 176 17.27 8.02 -27.02
CA PRO A 176 17.85 8.47 -28.29
C PRO A 176 18.45 7.26 -29.03
N ALA A 177 18.37 7.28 -30.37
CA ALA A 177 19.06 6.28 -31.18
C ALA A 177 20.56 6.26 -30.82
N SER A 178 21.11 5.06 -30.66
CA SER A 178 22.50 4.80 -30.23
C SER A 178 23.48 5.76 -30.90
N ALA A 179 24.11 6.61 -30.09
CA ALA A 179 25.21 7.45 -30.53
C ALA A 179 26.40 6.53 -30.81
N ALA A 180 26.61 6.20 -32.09
CA ALA A 180 27.76 5.44 -32.52
C ALA A 180 29.06 6.11 -32.04
N LYS A 181 29.93 5.32 -31.40
CA LYS A 181 31.23 5.76 -30.88
C LYS A 181 32.03 6.43 -32.02
N PRO A 182 32.68 7.60 -31.82
CA PRO A 182 33.36 8.29 -32.91
C PRO A 182 34.58 7.49 -33.37
N ALA A 183 34.61 7.09 -34.64
CA ALA A 183 35.85 6.73 -35.31
C ALA A 183 36.61 8.02 -35.67
N ALA A 184 37.89 8.10 -35.31
CA ALA A 184 38.71 9.28 -35.54
C ALA A 184 39.00 9.50 -37.04
N ALA A 185 38.88 10.75 -37.49
CA ALA A 185 39.33 11.21 -38.81
C ALA A 185 39.93 12.63 -38.69
N PRO A 186 40.90 13.03 -39.53
CA PRO A 186 41.85 14.09 -39.21
C PRO A 186 41.41 15.53 -39.55
N VAL A 187 42.21 16.47 -39.04
CA VAL A 187 42.04 17.93 -39.12
C VAL A 187 42.20 18.48 -40.55
N ALA A 188 41.27 19.34 -40.98
CA ALA A 188 41.50 20.39 -41.97
C ALA A 188 40.50 21.55 -41.75
N ALA A 189 40.91 22.79 -42.07
CA ALA A 189 40.23 24.00 -41.62
C ALA A 189 39.56 24.84 -42.72
N ALA A 190 38.72 25.77 -42.26
CA ALA A 190 38.32 27.04 -42.89
C ALA A 190 37.12 27.09 -43.89
N ARG A 191 36.33 28.16 -43.65
CA ARG A 191 35.23 28.79 -44.42
C ARG A 191 35.73 29.44 -45.73
N PRO A 192 34.88 30.00 -46.64
CA PRO A 192 33.49 30.47 -46.44
C PRO A 192 32.45 30.09 -47.54
N ALA A 193 31.20 30.52 -47.31
CA ALA A 193 30.07 30.53 -48.26
C ALA A 193 29.96 31.92 -48.97
N PRO A 194 28.90 32.28 -49.74
CA PRO A 194 27.79 31.50 -50.33
C PRO A 194 27.57 31.79 -51.84
N ALA A 195 26.55 31.18 -52.50
CA ALA A 195 25.53 31.87 -53.34
C ALA A 195 24.76 30.95 -54.33
N ALA A 196 23.50 31.36 -54.59
CA ALA A 196 22.69 31.20 -55.82
C ALA A 196 22.27 29.81 -56.37
N ALA A 197 20.94 29.67 -56.51
CA ALA A 197 20.25 28.80 -57.48
C ALA A 197 20.30 29.43 -58.91
N PRO A 198 19.72 28.90 -60.01
CA PRO A 198 18.59 27.95 -60.08
C PRO A 198 18.48 27.02 -61.33
N ILE A 199 17.27 26.45 -61.54
CA ILE A 199 16.66 25.97 -62.81
C ILE A 199 16.90 24.52 -63.28
N LYS A 200 15.79 23.73 -63.27
CA LYS A 200 15.18 22.81 -64.28
C LYS A 200 16.12 21.95 -65.17
N THR A 201 15.84 20.68 -65.48
CA THR A 201 14.59 20.11 -66.07
C THR A 201 14.49 18.58 -65.90
N ALA A 202 13.28 18.02 -65.94
CA ALA A 202 13.01 16.61 -66.29
C ALA A 202 12.83 16.47 -67.84
N PRO A 203 12.93 15.27 -68.45
CA PRO A 203 11.84 14.27 -68.39
C PRO A 203 12.26 12.77 -68.43
N ALA A 204 11.28 11.89 -68.24
CA ALA A 204 11.30 10.43 -68.53
C ALA A 204 10.81 10.16 -70.00
N PRO A 205 10.32 8.97 -70.47
CA PRO A 205 10.23 7.60 -69.90
C PRO A 205 10.48 6.40 -70.89
N ALA A 206 10.47 5.14 -70.38
CA ALA A 206 9.97 3.85 -71.00
C ALA A 206 10.52 2.62 -70.22
N LYS A 207 9.74 1.68 -69.65
CA LYS A 207 9.01 0.50 -70.23
C LYS A 207 9.91 -0.49 -71.01
N ALA A 208 9.89 -1.83 -70.80
CA ALA A 208 9.05 -2.70 -69.95
C ALA A 208 9.61 -4.16 -69.74
N ALA A 209 9.20 -4.83 -68.64
CA ALA A 209 8.84 -6.28 -68.45
C ALA A 209 9.82 -7.45 -68.85
N PRO A 210 9.54 -8.74 -68.52
CA PRO A 210 9.31 -9.33 -67.18
C PRO A 210 9.99 -10.72 -66.89
N ALA A 211 10.19 -11.07 -65.59
CA ALA A 211 10.35 -12.45 -65.03
C ALA A 211 11.56 -13.32 -65.51
N PRO A 212 11.90 -14.49 -64.90
CA PRO A 212 11.32 -15.19 -63.73
C PRO A 212 12.34 -15.60 -62.62
N ALA A 213 11.85 -16.29 -61.58
CA ALA A 213 12.63 -17.19 -60.71
C ALA A 213 12.19 -18.65 -60.99
N PRO A 214 13.01 -19.70 -60.74
CA PRO A 214 12.87 -20.41 -59.46
C PRO A 214 14.09 -21.20 -58.90
N ALA A 215 13.91 -21.71 -57.67
CA ALA A 215 14.46 -22.96 -57.09
C ALA A 215 15.90 -23.04 -56.51
N ALA A 216 15.94 -23.42 -55.22
CA ALA A 216 17.03 -24.16 -54.53
C ALA A 216 16.77 -25.70 -54.69
N PRO A 217 17.54 -26.70 -54.16
CA PRO A 217 18.21 -26.70 -52.83
C PRO A 217 19.48 -27.61 -52.58
N LYS A 218 19.99 -27.59 -51.32
CA LYS A 218 20.87 -28.57 -50.59
C LYS A 218 22.35 -28.69 -51.05
N ALA A 219 23.35 -28.32 -50.22
CA ALA A 219 23.96 -29.00 -49.02
C ALA A 219 25.03 -30.07 -49.40
N ALA A 220 26.11 -30.38 -48.66
CA ALA A 220 26.59 -30.12 -47.27
C ALA A 220 28.16 -29.90 -47.27
N PRO A 221 29.02 -30.04 -46.20
CA PRO A 221 28.88 -30.58 -44.82
C PRO A 221 29.47 -29.72 -43.65
N LYS A 222 29.37 -30.23 -42.41
CA LYS A 222 29.96 -29.67 -41.15
C LYS A 222 31.43 -30.08 -40.96
N PRO A 223 32.16 -29.40 -40.05
CA PRO A 223 32.71 -30.17 -38.92
C PRO A 223 32.65 -29.52 -37.52
N LYS A 224 32.49 -30.42 -36.53
CA LYS A 224 32.92 -30.40 -35.11
C LYS A 224 32.45 -29.30 -34.15
N LYS A 225 31.72 -29.79 -33.14
CA LYS A 225 31.20 -29.13 -31.94
C LYS A 225 32.27 -29.18 -30.85
N ALA A 226 32.69 -28.02 -30.32
CA ALA A 226 33.43 -27.98 -29.05
C ALA A 226 32.46 -28.30 -27.89
N ALA A 227 32.95 -28.99 -26.87
CA ALA A 227 32.12 -29.39 -25.73
C ALA A 227 31.75 -28.19 -24.85
N ALA A 228 30.54 -28.20 -24.31
CA ALA A 228 30.14 -27.27 -23.27
C ALA A 228 30.91 -27.58 -21.96
N PRO A 229 31.21 -26.58 -21.11
CA PRO A 229 31.52 -26.84 -19.72
C PRO A 229 30.37 -27.62 -19.08
N LYS A 230 30.71 -28.59 -18.21
CA LYS A 230 29.70 -29.40 -17.51
C LYS A 230 28.76 -28.47 -16.74
N LYS A 231 27.46 -28.75 -16.82
CA LYS A 231 26.44 -28.14 -15.96
C LYS A 231 26.76 -28.55 -14.52
N ALA A 232 27.35 -27.65 -13.73
CA ALA A 232 27.38 -27.83 -12.29
C ALA A 232 25.93 -27.87 -11.78
N ALA A 233 25.61 -28.78 -10.86
CA ALA A 233 24.39 -28.66 -10.09
C ALA A 233 24.48 -27.33 -9.32
N GLY A 234 23.48 -26.46 -9.49
CA GLY A 234 23.52 -25.12 -8.93
C GLY A 234 23.40 -25.16 -7.42
N GLY A 235 24.53 -25.02 -6.72
CA GLY A 235 24.57 -24.84 -5.28
C GLY A 235 23.83 -23.58 -4.84
N LEU A 236 23.63 -23.45 -3.52
CA LEU A 236 23.07 -22.28 -2.87
C LEU A 236 23.79 -21.00 -3.30
N THR A 237 25.12 -21.01 -3.36
CA THR A 237 25.91 -19.85 -3.84
C THR A 237 25.53 -19.47 -5.28
N ALA A 238 25.29 -20.44 -6.17
CA ALA A 238 24.87 -20.16 -7.54
C ALA A 238 23.43 -19.61 -7.63
N LYS A 239 22.53 -20.02 -6.72
CA LYS A 239 21.19 -19.42 -6.61
C LYS A 239 21.27 -17.99 -6.09
N VAL A 240 22.07 -17.75 -5.04
CA VAL A 240 22.34 -16.42 -4.47
C VAL A 240 22.89 -15.48 -5.55
N MET A 241 23.89 -15.91 -6.32
CA MET A 241 24.44 -15.10 -7.42
C MET A 241 23.40 -14.74 -8.48
N LYS A 242 22.50 -15.66 -8.80
CA LYS A 242 21.41 -15.43 -9.76
C LYS A 242 20.33 -14.50 -9.23
N ILE A 243 19.98 -14.60 -7.95
CA ILE A 243 19.06 -13.67 -7.29
C ILE A 243 19.71 -12.27 -7.23
N LEU A 244 20.99 -12.17 -6.86
CA LEU A 244 21.73 -10.91 -6.89
C LEU A 244 21.70 -10.28 -8.30
N ALA A 245 22.04 -11.03 -9.36
CA ALA A 245 21.97 -10.53 -10.74
C ALA A 245 20.56 -10.06 -11.13
N LYS A 246 19.53 -10.83 -10.75
CA LYS A 246 18.11 -10.52 -11.02
C LYS A 246 17.65 -9.23 -10.33
N GLU A 247 17.94 -9.08 -9.04
CA GLU A 247 17.43 -7.96 -8.22
C GLU A 247 18.30 -6.69 -8.32
N THR A 248 19.59 -6.81 -8.68
CA THR A 248 20.46 -5.65 -8.99
C THR A 248 20.44 -5.25 -10.48
N GLU A 249 19.72 -6.00 -11.31
CA GLU A 249 19.60 -5.82 -12.78
C GLU A 249 20.95 -5.83 -13.57
N VAL A 250 22.01 -6.44 -13.02
CA VAL A 250 23.32 -6.62 -13.70
C VAL A 250 23.49 -8.04 -14.24
N ASP A 251 24.41 -8.24 -15.19
CA ASP A 251 24.71 -9.59 -15.73
C ASP A 251 25.48 -10.45 -14.69
N GLU A 252 25.27 -11.77 -14.68
CA GLU A 252 26.00 -12.69 -13.77
C GLU A 252 27.53 -12.59 -13.96
N GLY A 253 28.02 -12.18 -15.14
CA GLY A 253 29.43 -11.92 -15.42
C GLY A 253 29.98 -10.58 -14.91
N GLU A 254 29.13 -9.63 -14.51
CA GLU A 254 29.54 -8.35 -13.91
C GLU A 254 29.67 -8.45 -12.38
N LEU A 255 29.15 -9.52 -11.76
CA LEU A 255 29.30 -9.85 -10.34
C LEU A 255 30.67 -10.49 -10.03
N VAL A 256 31.73 -9.73 -10.27
CA VAL A 256 33.12 -10.04 -9.89
C VAL A 256 33.32 -9.94 -8.38
N ASP A 257 34.22 -10.73 -7.81
CA ASP A 257 34.35 -10.91 -6.36
C ASP A 257 34.72 -9.61 -5.62
N GLU A 258 35.45 -8.72 -6.28
CA GLU A 258 35.90 -7.43 -5.77
C GLU A 258 34.83 -6.32 -5.87
N ALA A 259 33.67 -6.59 -6.47
CA ALA A 259 32.59 -5.62 -6.58
C ALA A 259 31.92 -5.39 -5.22
N GLN A 260 31.95 -4.14 -4.75
CA GLN A 260 31.16 -3.71 -3.58
C GLN A 260 29.70 -3.55 -3.97
N PHE A 261 28.78 -3.99 -3.10
CA PHE A 261 27.35 -3.94 -3.36
C PHE A 261 26.81 -2.50 -3.51
N GLU A 262 27.36 -1.53 -2.78
CA GLU A 262 27.05 -0.10 -2.95
C GLU A 262 27.33 0.38 -4.39
N ASN A 263 28.44 -0.06 -4.99
CA ASN A 263 28.82 0.28 -6.36
C ASN A 263 27.99 -0.46 -7.42
N LEU A 264 27.33 -1.56 -7.03
CA LEU A 264 26.32 -2.28 -7.83
C LEU A 264 24.90 -1.72 -7.61
N GLY A 265 24.75 -0.62 -6.86
CA GLY A 265 23.46 0.04 -6.63
C GLY A 265 22.62 -0.58 -5.51
N VAL A 266 23.17 -1.49 -4.70
CA VAL A 266 22.50 -2.02 -3.51
C VAL A 266 22.55 -0.99 -2.39
N ASP A 267 21.48 -0.19 -2.27
CA ASP A 267 21.25 0.67 -1.11
C ASP A 267 20.53 -0.08 0.03
N SER A 268 20.32 0.59 1.16
CA SER A 268 19.69 -0.01 2.35
C SER A 268 18.25 -0.50 2.15
N LEU A 269 17.58 -0.11 1.06
CA LEU A 269 16.23 -0.59 0.72
C LEU A 269 16.30 -1.78 -0.25
N LEU A 270 17.22 -1.74 -1.21
CA LEU A 270 17.46 -2.87 -2.10
C LEU A 270 18.11 -4.04 -1.34
N SER A 271 18.97 -3.79 -0.34
CA SER A 271 19.52 -4.83 0.53
C SER A 271 18.42 -5.54 1.33
N LEU A 272 17.46 -4.80 1.91
CA LEU A 272 16.29 -5.36 2.59
C LEU A 272 15.40 -6.16 1.64
N THR A 273 15.24 -5.70 0.40
CA THR A 273 14.47 -6.38 -0.65
C THR A 273 15.14 -7.68 -1.06
N ILE A 274 16.45 -7.67 -1.34
CA ILE A 274 17.21 -8.88 -1.68
C ILE A 274 17.25 -9.85 -0.50
N SER A 275 17.45 -9.38 0.73
CA SER A 275 17.34 -10.23 1.92
C SER A 275 15.95 -10.81 2.12
N ALA A 276 14.86 -10.10 1.75
CA ALA A 276 13.52 -10.67 1.74
C ALA A 276 13.36 -11.76 0.66
N VAL A 277 13.86 -11.53 -0.55
CA VAL A 277 13.87 -12.54 -1.64
C VAL A 277 14.75 -13.75 -1.27
N PHE A 278 15.86 -13.56 -0.53
CA PHE A 278 16.64 -14.69 -0.01
C PHE A 278 15.84 -15.50 1.03
N ARG A 279 15.11 -14.86 1.95
CA ARG A 279 14.24 -15.58 2.91
C ARG A 279 13.13 -16.36 2.19
N GLU A 280 12.56 -15.80 1.13
CA GLU A 280 11.46 -16.43 0.36
C GLU A 280 11.92 -17.51 -0.63
N GLU A 281 12.98 -17.27 -1.41
CA GLU A 281 13.46 -18.20 -2.45
C GLU A 281 14.46 -19.26 -1.94
N LEU A 282 15.12 -19.03 -0.78
CA LEU A 282 16.14 -19.94 -0.23
C LEU A 282 15.72 -20.65 1.07
N ASP A 283 14.60 -20.26 1.69
CA ASP A 283 14.06 -20.84 2.95
C ASP A 283 15.08 -20.82 4.10
N MET A 284 15.82 -19.72 4.21
CA MET A 284 16.82 -19.45 5.27
C MET A 284 16.50 -18.16 5.98
N ASP A 285 16.72 -18.09 7.29
CA ASP A 285 16.67 -16.81 8.00
C ASP A 285 17.94 -16.00 7.70
N ILE A 286 17.76 -14.74 7.32
CA ILE A 286 18.80 -13.85 6.81
C ILE A 286 18.76 -12.55 7.62
N SER A 287 19.91 -12.11 8.14
CA SER A 287 20.00 -10.82 8.84
C SER A 287 19.69 -9.63 7.91
N SER A 288 19.07 -8.59 8.45
CA SER A 288 18.98 -7.28 7.77
C SER A 288 20.35 -6.64 7.54
N THR A 289 21.36 -6.98 8.34
CA THR A 289 22.74 -6.48 8.25
C THR A 289 23.60 -7.20 7.20
N LEU A 290 23.08 -8.23 6.50
CA LEU A 290 23.87 -9.11 5.62
C LEU A 290 24.77 -8.35 4.62
N PHE A 291 24.25 -7.30 3.99
CA PHE A 291 25.00 -6.50 3.00
C PHE A 291 25.97 -5.49 3.62
N THR A 292 25.86 -5.23 4.93
CA THR A 292 26.78 -4.41 5.73
C THR A 292 27.93 -5.27 6.26
N ASP A 293 27.62 -6.49 6.72
CA ASP A 293 28.60 -7.46 7.23
C ASP A 293 29.44 -8.09 6.10
N TYR A 294 28.84 -8.26 4.91
CA TYR A 294 29.49 -8.80 3.70
C TYR A 294 29.37 -7.80 2.53
N PRO A 295 30.18 -6.72 2.52
CA PRO A 295 30.00 -5.59 1.60
C PRO A 295 30.44 -5.85 0.15
N THR A 296 31.07 -6.99 -0.14
CA THR A 296 31.48 -7.38 -1.51
C THR A 296 30.83 -8.67 -1.97
N VAL A 297 30.69 -8.81 -3.29
CA VAL A 297 30.21 -10.04 -3.95
C VAL A 297 31.05 -11.26 -3.54
N GLY A 298 32.37 -11.12 -3.43
CA GLY A 298 33.27 -12.20 -3.02
C GLY A 298 33.08 -12.62 -1.56
N ASP A 299 32.76 -11.68 -0.67
CA ASP A 299 32.47 -11.98 0.73
C ASP A 299 31.10 -12.64 0.90
N MET A 300 30.10 -12.21 0.12
CA MET A 300 28.80 -12.87 0.03
C MET A 300 28.90 -14.31 -0.52
N LYS A 301 29.71 -14.54 -1.56
CA LYS A 301 29.99 -15.88 -2.09
C LYS A 301 30.61 -16.78 -1.01
N LYS A 302 31.57 -16.28 -0.22
CA LYS A 302 32.17 -17.04 0.89
C LYS A 302 31.15 -17.34 2.00
N TYR A 303 30.31 -16.37 2.35
CA TYR A 303 29.26 -16.55 3.36
C TYR A 303 28.25 -17.63 2.97
N PHE A 304 27.83 -17.71 1.70
CA PHE A 304 26.91 -18.75 1.26
C PHE A 304 27.58 -20.09 0.92
N ALA A 305 28.85 -20.09 0.54
CA ALA A 305 29.61 -21.32 0.27
C ALA A 305 29.81 -22.20 1.52
N GLN A 306 29.76 -21.64 2.74
CA GLN A 306 29.83 -22.45 3.97
C GLN A 306 28.57 -23.34 4.15
N PHE A 307 27.43 -22.94 3.59
CA PHE A 307 26.18 -23.70 3.63
C PHE A 307 26.06 -24.69 2.45
N ASP A 308 26.75 -24.46 1.33
CA ASP A 308 26.81 -25.41 0.20
C ASP A 308 27.42 -26.77 0.60
N ASN A 309 28.35 -26.80 1.57
CA ASN A 309 28.92 -28.05 2.07
C ASN A 309 27.97 -28.81 3.04
N GLY A 310 26.84 -28.21 3.45
CA GLY A 310 25.84 -28.83 4.32
C GLY A 310 25.03 -29.95 3.65
N SER A 311 24.94 -29.98 2.31
CA SER A 311 24.22 -31.03 1.57
C SER A 311 25.12 -32.21 1.19
N SER A 312 25.73 -32.90 2.17
CA SER A 312 26.49 -34.13 1.91
C SER A 312 26.39 -35.20 3.02
N THR A 313 25.18 -35.66 3.29
CA THR A 313 24.80 -37.02 3.78
C THR A 313 23.27 -37.02 3.98
N SER A 314 22.48 -38.01 3.57
CA SER A 314 22.77 -39.34 3.03
C SER A 314 21.79 -39.72 1.91
N SER A 315 22.30 -40.26 0.80
CA SER A 315 21.52 -41.16 -0.06
C SER A 315 22.40 -42.36 -0.40
N SER A 316 22.04 -43.51 0.17
CA SER A 316 22.59 -44.82 -0.18
C SER A 316 22.50 -45.07 -1.68
N ALA A 317 23.63 -45.36 -2.31
CA ALA A 317 23.68 -45.91 -3.65
C ALA A 317 23.66 -47.44 -3.55
N GLU A 318 22.66 -48.09 -4.14
CA GLU A 318 22.76 -49.50 -4.49
C GLU A 318 23.40 -49.61 -5.88
N GLU A 319 24.55 -50.29 -5.89
CA GLU A 319 25.08 -51.21 -6.91
C GLU A 319 24.76 -51.00 -8.41
N GLU A 320 25.80 -50.79 -9.22
CA GLU A 320 26.12 -51.72 -10.31
C GLU A 320 27.62 -51.62 -10.72
N ASP A 321 28.36 -52.66 -10.33
CA ASP A 321 29.47 -53.37 -10.99
C ASP A 321 30.39 -52.70 -12.05
N SER A 322 31.72 -52.71 -11.81
CA SER A 322 32.71 -53.43 -12.65
C SER A 322 34.20 -53.12 -12.29
N ASP A 323 34.94 -54.18 -11.92
CA ASP A 323 36.35 -54.49 -12.26
C ASP A 323 37.52 -53.47 -12.04
N GLU A 324 38.43 -53.76 -11.08
CA GLU A 324 39.66 -54.59 -11.27
C GLU A 324 40.87 -54.19 -10.36
N ASP A 325 41.46 -55.21 -9.72
CA ASP A 325 42.83 -55.36 -9.18
C ASP A 325 43.62 -54.20 -8.52
N SER A 326 43.88 -54.34 -7.21
CA SER A 326 45.14 -54.95 -6.71
C SER A 326 45.28 -54.97 -5.18
N ILE A 327 45.96 -55.99 -4.65
CA ILE A 327 46.08 -56.32 -3.21
C ILE A 327 47.50 -55.92 -2.66
N PRO A 328 47.94 -56.31 -1.42
CA PRO A 328 48.28 -55.48 -0.23
C PRO A 328 49.84 -55.30 -0.06
N PRO A 329 50.53 -55.26 1.12
CA PRO A 329 50.19 -55.23 2.58
C PRO A 329 51.02 -54.16 3.39
N THR A 330 51.28 -54.17 4.73
CA THR A 330 51.15 -55.15 5.85
C THR A 330 51.14 -54.46 7.25
N ASP A 331 50.61 -55.17 8.26
CA ASP A 331 51.04 -55.32 9.67
C ASP A 331 51.15 -54.17 10.73
N ALA A 332 50.66 -54.55 11.93
CA ALA A 332 51.18 -54.30 13.29
C ALA A 332 51.07 -52.90 13.95
N ALA A 333 50.98 -52.77 15.29
CA ALA A 333 50.52 -53.67 16.37
C ALA A 333 50.31 -52.85 17.68
N THR A 334 49.44 -53.35 18.59
CA THR A 334 49.16 -52.80 19.94
C THR A 334 50.29 -53.05 20.96
N PRO A 335 50.29 -52.37 22.14
CA PRO A 335 49.92 -53.09 23.38
C PRO A 335 49.28 -52.26 24.55
N MET A 336 48.33 -52.90 25.28
CA MET A 336 48.17 -52.98 26.76
C MET A 336 47.90 -51.67 27.58
N ASP A 337 47.22 -51.61 28.75
CA ASP A 337 46.56 -52.54 29.72
C ASP A 337 45.40 -51.74 30.40
N ASP A 338 44.18 -52.24 30.61
CA ASP A 338 43.62 -53.22 31.59
C ASP A 338 43.09 -52.61 32.92
N LEU A 339 41.81 -52.90 33.24
CA LEU A 339 41.29 -53.30 34.57
C LEU A 339 39.74 -53.29 34.68
N SER A 340 39.17 -54.51 34.60
CA SER A 340 38.00 -55.02 35.35
C SER A 340 36.54 -54.61 35.05
N THR A 341 35.75 -55.65 34.72
CA THR A 341 34.28 -55.82 34.70
C THR A 341 33.80 -56.43 36.06
N PRO A 342 32.60 -57.04 36.29
CA PRO A 342 31.40 -57.37 35.47
C PRO A 342 30.05 -56.95 36.15
N ALA A 343 28.81 -57.34 35.75
CA ALA A 343 28.34 -58.45 34.90
C ALA A 343 26.98 -58.20 34.21
N SER A 344 26.72 -58.97 33.15
CA SER A 344 25.51 -58.97 32.31
C SER A 344 24.37 -59.83 32.86
N SER A 345 23.11 -59.60 32.42
CA SER A 345 22.39 -60.58 31.56
C SER A 345 20.94 -60.17 31.19
N VAL A 346 20.65 -60.33 29.90
CA VAL A 346 19.33 -60.43 29.22
C VAL A 346 19.15 -61.93 28.80
N PRO A 347 18.04 -62.49 28.23
CA PRO A 347 17.21 -61.89 27.15
C PRO A 347 15.73 -62.36 26.95
N SER A 348 15.10 -61.84 25.87
CA SER A 348 14.04 -62.45 25.03
C SER A 348 12.58 -62.57 25.56
N SER A 349 11.52 -62.49 24.73
CA SER A 349 11.44 -62.42 23.23
C SER A 349 10.08 -61.91 22.67
N ALA A 350 10.12 -60.97 21.71
CA ALA A 350 9.38 -60.87 20.41
C ALA A 350 7.81 -60.99 20.31
N PRO A 351 7.16 -60.54 19.20
CA PRO A 351 7.43 -59.42 18.27
C PRO A 351 6.19 -58.56 17.84
N SER A 352 6.44 -57.35 17.28
CA SER A 352 5.73 -56.54 16.22
C SER A 352 4.18 -56.40 16.20
N ASP A 353 3.53 -55.33 15.70
CA ASP A 353 3.87 -54.24 14.76
C ASP A 353 2.91 -53.03 14.95
N ALA A 354 3.31 -51.81 14.52
CA ALA A 354 2.47 -50.70 13.99
C ALA A 354 3.16 -49.31 14.09
N GLY A 355 3.82 -48.84 13.03
CA GLY A 355 4.38 -47.49 12.95
C GLY A 355 3.38 -46.40 12.52
N LYS A 356 3.49 -45.19 13.10
CA LYS A 356 2.93 -43.92 12.60
C LYS A 356 3.91 -42.77 12.88
N PRO A 357 3.90 -41.69 12.06
CA PRO A 357 5.07 -40.81 11.92
C PRO A 357 5.19 -39.74 13.01
N ASP A 358 6.44 -39.36 13.26
CA ASP A 358 6.86 -38.31 14.19
C ASP A 358 6.51 -36.89 13.73
N SER A 359 6.23 -36.04 14.71
CA SER A 359 6.15 -34.58 14.56
C SER A 359 7.50 -33.94 14.88
N PRO A 360 8.03 -33.01 14.06
CA PRO A 360 9.30 -32.36 14.34
C PRO A 360 9.23 -31.43 15.56
N THR A 361 10.43 -31.13 16.05
CA THR A 361 10.76 -30.51 17.33
C THR A 361 10.26 -29.08 17.53
N ARG A 362 10.01 -28.79 18.81
CA ARG A 362 9.74 -27.47 19.38
C ARG A 362 11.01 -26.62 19.38
N GLU A 363 11.03 -25.54 18.62
CA GLU A 363 11.98 -24.43 18.83
C GLU A 363 11.58 -23.63 20.07
N THR A 364 12.55 -23.28 20.90
CA THR A 364 12.39 -22.44 22.09
C THR A 364 13.49 -21.41 22.15
N LEU A 365 13.13 -20.12 22.12
CA LEU A 365 13.54 -19.01 22.99
C LEU A 365 14.97 -18.97 23.62
N GLU A 366 15.95 -19.67 23.07
CA GLU A 366 17.34 -19.75 23.57
C GLU A 366 18.37 -19.28 22.51
N ASP A 367 17.94 -19.00 21.27
CA ASP A 367 18.80 -18.55 20.14
C ASP A 367 18.75 -17.02 19.86
N VAL A 368 18.30 -16.22 20.83
CA VAL A 368 18.51 -14.76 20.81
C VAL A 368 19.26 -14.38 22.09
N GLY A 369 20.35 -13.61 21.95
CA GLY A 369 21.25 -13.24 23.05
C GLY A 369 20.66 -12.24 24.05
N ASP A 370 21.49 -11.38 24.64
CA ASP A 370 21.13 -10.42 25.72
C ASP A 370 20.10 -9.31 25.32
N VAL A 371 19.34 -9.48 24.25
CA VAL A 371 18.32 -8.55 23.73
C VAL A 371 16.93 -9.14 23.94
N SER A 372 16.07 -8.44 24.66
CA SER A 372 14.69 -8.87 24.91
C SER A 372 13.84 -8.89 23.63
N LEU A 373 12.84 -9.77 23.61
CA LEU A 373 11.83 -9.84 22.54
C LEU A 373 11.13 -8.49 22.34
N ALA A 374 10.90 -7.74 23.42
CA ALA A 374 10.28 -6.43 23.35
C ALA A 374 11.19 -5.40 22.67
N LYS A 375 12.50 -5.40 22.98
CA LYS A 375 13.50 -4.53 22.33
C LYS A 375 13.62 -4.83 20.83
N HIS A 376 13.49 -6.09 20.43
CA HIS A 376 13.43 -6.51 19.03
C HIS A 376 12.19 -5.96 18.30
N ILE A 377 11.00 -6.10 18.89
CA ILE A 377 9.73 -5.60 18.31
C ILE A 377 9.74 -4.07 18.22
N VAL A 378 10.23 -3.39 19.26
CA VAL A 378 10.35 -1.93 19.30
C VAL A 378 11.34 -1.44 18.24
N ALA A 379 12.55 -2.01 18.15
CA ALA A 379 13.53 -1.63 17.12
C ALA A 379 12.99 -1.84 15.70
N GLN A 380 12.35 -2.98 15.45
CA GLN A 380 11.76 -3.33 14.14
C GLN A 380 10.68 -2.34 13.71
N GLU A 381 9.73 -2.01 14.58
CA GLU A 381 8.62 -1.09 14.26
C GLU A 381 9.04 0.38 14.27
N MET A 382 10.07 0.74 15.05
CA MET A 382 10.64 2.09 15.05
C MET A 382 11.65 2.33 13.92
N GLY A 383 12.12 1.29 13.24
CA GLY A 383 13.08 1.39 12.15
C GLY A 383 14.47 1.87 12.58
N VAL A 384 14.84 1.60 13.83
CA VAL A 384 16.13 1.97 14.45
C VAL A 384 16.95 0.71 14.75
N ASP A 385 18.26 0.85 14.93
CA ASP A 385 19.09 -0.30 15.30
C ASP A 385 18.79 -0.76 16.74
N ILE A 386 18.87 -2.07 17.00
CA ILE A 386 18.68 -2.67 18.33
C ILE A 386 19.66 -2.10 19.36
N ALA A 387 20.87 -1.71 18.94
CA ALA A 387 21.86 -1.04 19.78
C ALA A 387 21.50 0.41 20.11
N GLU A 388 20.70 1.09 19.28
CA GLU A 388 20.22 2.46 19.52
C GLU A 388 19.04 2.49 20.52
N VAL A 389 18.26 1.41 20.61
CA VAL A 389 17.21 1.25 21.63
C VAL A 389 17.81 0.95 23.01
N THR A 390 18.43 1.94 23.64
CA THR A 390 19.02 1.78 24.97
C THR A 390 17.95 1.57 26.05
N ASP A 391 18.29 0.82 27.10
CA ASP A 391 17.33 0.36 28.11
C ASP A 391 16.64 1.53 28.87
N ASP A 392 17.34 2.66 29.01
CA ASP A 392 16.88 3.87 29.71
C ASP A 392 16.34 4.97 28.75
N ALA A 393 16.26 4.73 27.43
CA ALA A 393 15.73 5.72 26.48
C ALA A 393 14.20 5.81 26.51
N ASP A 394 13.67 7.04 26.50
CA ASP A 394 12.23 7.29 26.38
C ASP A 394 11.79 7.08 24.92
N LEU A 395 10.85 6.17 24.72
CA LEU A 395 10.40 5.76 23.40
C LEU A 395 9.63 6.85 22.64
N ALA A 396 8.99 7.79 23.35
CA ALA A 396 8.36 8.94 22.72
C ALA A 396 9.41 9.97 22.25
N GLU A 397 10.52 10.14 22.98
CA GLU A 397 11.66 10.94 22.53
C GLU A 397 12.40 10.31 21.35
N MET A 398 12.42 8.97 21.26
CA MET A 398 12.89 8.22 20.09
C MET A 398 11.91 8.27 18.88
N GLY A 399 10.77 8.96 19.00
CA GLY A 399 9.84 9.20 17.89
C GLY A 399 8.71 8.18 17.76
N MET A 400 8.42 7.37 18.77
CA MET A 400 7.24 6.50 18.78
C MET A 400 5.95 7.34 18.73
N ASP A 401 5.27 7.33 17.59
CA ASP A 401 3.94 7.94 17.46
C ASP A 401 2.81 7.02 17.97
N SER A 402 1.60 7.57 18.07
CA SER A 402 0.44 6.84 18.58
C SER A 402 -0.04 5.68 17.69
N LEU A 403 0.39 5.61 16.43
CA LEU A 403 0.09 4.50 15.53
C LEU A 403 1.14 3.40 15.66
N MET A 404 2.43 3.77 15.69
CA MET A 404 3.55 2.85 15.94
C MET A 404 3.40 2.18 17.30
N SER A 405 3.04 2.94 18.33
CA SER A 405 2.75 2.42 19.68
C SER A 405 1.68 1.31 19.64
N LEU A 406 0.65 1.43 18.80
CA LEU A 406 -0.40 0.43 18.68
C LEU A 406 0.02 -0.80 17.87
N THR A 407 0.84 -0.64 16.84
CA THR A 407 1.41 -1.79 16.11
C THR A 407 2.36 -2.58 17.01
N ILE A 408 3.29 -1.89 17.69
CA ILE A 408 4.20 -2.46 18.69
C ILE A 408 3.43 -3.21 19.78
N LEU A 409 2.38 -2.60 20.33
CA LEU A 409 1.54 -3.23 21.36
C LEU A 409 0.77 -4.45 20.82
N GLY A 410 0.29 -4.40 19.57
CA GLY A 410 -0.37 -5.51 18.90
C GLY A 410 0.58 -6.70 18.68
N GLU A 411 1.77 -6.45 18.13
CA GLU A 411 2.85 -7.43 17.95
C GLU A 411 3.33 -8.01 19.29
N LEU A 412 3.51 -7.17 20.32
CA LEU A 412 3.81 -7.61 21.68
C LEU A 412 2.73 -8.58 22.19
N ARG A 413 1.44 -8.25 22.07
CA ARG A 413 0.36 -9.17 22.48
C ARG A 413 0.35 -10.47 21.67
N GLU A 414 0.56 -10.41 20.35
CA GLU A 414 0.51 -11.59 19.45
C GLU A 414 1.71 -12.54 19.66
N LYS A 415 2.93 -11.99 19.84
CA LYS A 415 4.16 -12.76 20.10
C LYS A 415 4.30 -13.24 21.54
N THR A 416 4.03 -12.38 22.53
CA THR A 416 4.15 -12.75 23.97
C THR A 416 2.97 -13.58 24.47
N GLY A 417 1.78 -13.35 23.92
CA GLY A 417 0.53 -13.92 24.44
C GLY A 417 0.05 -13.30 25.75
N ILE A 418 0.66 -12.19 26.21
CA ILE A 418 0.24 -11.44 27.38
C ILE A 418 -0.79 -10.38 26.93
N ASP A 419 -1.91 -10.26 27.66
CA ASP A 419 -2.86 -9.16 27.42
C ASP A 419 -2.34 -7.88 28.07
N LEU A 420 -1.96 -6.91 27.23
CA LEU A 420 -1.37 -5.64 27.64
C LEU A 420 -2.39 -4.52 27.45
N PRO A 421 -2.60 -3.61 28.44
CA PRO A 421 -3.53 -2.48 28.29
C PRO A 421 -3.07 -1.50 27.21
N SER A 422 -3.99 -0.73 26.62
CA SER A 422 -3.65 0.29 25.61
C SER A 422 -2.73 1.41 26.14
N THR A 423 -2.67 1.61 27.45
CA THR A 423 -1.74 2.53 28.13
C THR A 423 -0.40 1.88 28.49
N PHE A 424 -0.12 0.64 28.06
CA PHE A 424 1.07 -0.09 28.51
C PHE A 424 2.37 0.64 28.17
N LEU A 425 2.53 1.08 26.92
CA LEU A 425 3.75 1.78 26.46
C LEU A 425 3.83 3.24 26.94
N THR A 426 2.71 3.85 27.37
CA THR A 426 2.71 5.19 28.00
C THR A 426 2.90 5.14 29.51
N THR A 427 2.67 3.98 30.13
CA THR A 427 2.95 3.73 31.56
C THR A 427 4.37 3.18 31.77
N ASN A 428 4.95 2.57 30.74
CA ASN A 428 6.30 2.02 30.71
C ASN A 428 7.08 2.67 29.56
N PRO A 429 7.58 3.92 29.73
CA PRO A 429 8.12 4.72 28.63
C PRO A 429 9.50 4.26 28.15
N THR A 430 10.22 3.46 28.94
CA THR A 430 11.54 2.93 28.57
C THR A 430 11.51 1.42 28.31
N MET A 431 12.49 0.89 27.58
CA MET A 431 12.61 -0.55 27.35
C MET A 431 12.77 -1.34 28.64
N LYS A 432 13.48 -0.79 29.61
CA LYS A 432 13.65 -1.35 30.96
C LYS A 432 12.33 -1.46 31.70
N ASP A 433 11.45 -0.46 31.61
CA ASP A 433 10.13 -0.52 32.22
C ASP A 433 9.27 -1.61 31.55
N ILE A 434 9.32 -1.69 30.21
CA ILE A 434 8.64 -2.72 29.42
C ILE A 434 9.10 -4.13 29.81
N ASP A 435 10.40 -4.40 29.84
CA ASP A 435 10.93 -5.73 30.15
C ASP A 435 10.68 -6.14 31.61
N ASN A 436 10.71 -5.19 32.53
CA ASN A 436 10.30 -5.41 33.92
C ASN A 436 8.81 -5.73 34.03
N ALA A 437 7.95 -5.00 33.31
CA ALA A 437 6.49 -5.17 33.34
C ALA A 437 6.02 -6.45 32.61
N LEU A 438 6.74 -6.90 31.58
CA LEU A 438 6.48 -8.16 30.88
C LEU A 438 7.04 -9.40 31.61
N GLY A 439 7.84 -9.21 32.66
CA GLY A 439 8.35 -10.29 33.50
C GLY A 439 9.25 -11.30 32.76
N MET A 440 9.94 -10.87 31.70
CA MET A 440 10.64 -11.75 30.74
C MET A 440 11.93 -12.43 31.26
N ARG A 441 12.09 -12.58 32.59
CA ARG A 441 13.09 -13.50 33.16
C ARG A 441 12.50 -14.91 33.31
N PRO A 442 13.15 -15.97 32.78
CA PRO A 442 12.49 -17.26 32.57
C PRO A 442 12.34 -18.12 33.83
N LYS A 443 11.11 -18.61 34.10
CA LYS A 443 10.80 -19.88 34.83
C LYS A 443 9.31 -20.28 34.67
N PRO A 444 8.85 -21.51 35.04
CA PRO A 444 8.35 -22.44 34.02
C PRO A 444 6.83 -22.78 34.05
N LYS A 445 6.43 -23.58 33.05
CA LYS A 445 5.10 -23.78 32.45
C LYS A 445 4.31 -24.98 33.02
N ALA A 446 2.98 -24.97 32.91
CA ALA A 446 2.10 -26.15 33.06
C ALA A 446 0.92 -26.15 32.03
N ALA A 447 0.19 -27.25 31.89
CA ALA A 447 -0.49 -27.69 30.64
C ALA A 447 -2.04 -27.94 30.73
N PRO A 448 -2.78 -28.22 29.61
CA PRO A 448 -4.24 -27.93 29.45
C PRO A 448 -5.19 -29.13 29.04
N LYS A 449 -6.43 -28.80 28.56
CA LYS A 449 -7.43 -29.58 27.71
C LYS A 449 -8.47 -30.52 28.42
N PRO A 450 -9.56 -31.07 27.77
CA PRO A 450 -10.40 -30.63 26.60
C PRO A 450 -11.97 -30.96 26.58
N ALA A 451 -12.72 -30.22 25.74
CA ALA A 451 -13.96 -30.42 24.89
C ALA A 451 -15.04 -31.57 24.92
N ALA A 452 -16.35 -31.14 24.78
CA ALA A 452 -17.49 -31.58 23.89
C ALA A 452 -18.11 -33.04 23.96
N PRO A 453 -19.26 -33.45 23.27
CA PRO A 453 -20.09 -32.81 22.20
C PRO A 453 -21.66 -33.12 22.05
N LYS A 454 -22.31 -32.50 21.04
CA LYS A 454 -23.41 -32.96 20.07
C LYS A 454 -24.96 -33.03 20.33
N ALA A 455 -25.69 -32.08 19.68
CA ALA A 455 -26.70 -32.19 18.57
C ALA A 455 -28.11 -32.88 18.63
N ALA A 456 -29.18 -32.15 18.19
CA ALA A 456 -30.27 -32.56 17.24
C ALA A 456 -31.34 -31.43 16.99
N ALA A 457 -32.18 -31.52 15.93
CA ALA A 457 -33.20 -30.52 15.48
C ALA A 457 -34.45 -31.23 14.85
N PRO A 458 -35.39 -30.62 14.05
CA PRO A 458 -35.99 -29.26 13.94
C PRO A 458 -37.56 -29.26 13.81
N SER A 459 -38.24 -28.09 13.65
CA SER A 459 -39.53 -27.96 12.92
C SER A 459 -39.75 -26.52 12.37
N SER A 460 -40.83 -26.23 11.61
CA SER A 460 -40.76 -25.34 10.42
C SER A 460 -41.92 -24.32 10.15
N SER A 461 -41.71 -23.52 9.08
CA SER A 461 -42.66 -22.65 8.33
C SER A 461 -42.69 -21.16 8.73
N LYS A 462 -42.91 -20.17 7.85
CA LYS A 462 -43.29 -20.13 6.40
C LYS A 462 -42.37 -19.21 5.57
N LYS A 463 -42.42 -19.34 4.24
CA LYS A 463 -41.56 -18.63 3.27
C LYS A 463 -42.20 -17.34 2.72
N THR A 464 -41.35 -16.35 2.48
CA THR A 464 -41.52 -15.23 1.52
C THR A 464 -40.22 -15.14 0.71
N ASP A 465 -40.22 -14.56 -0.50
CA ASP A 465 -39.26 -14.73 -1.62
C ASP A 465 -37.72 -14.67 -1.37
N MET A 466 -37.18 -15.60 -0.58
CA MET A 466 -35.75 -15.76 -0.30
C MET A 466 -34.90 -16.19 -1.51
N ASN A 467 -35.53 -16.77 -2.55
CA ASN A 467 -34.78 -17.42 -3.65
C ASN A 467 -33.95 -16.43 -4.48
N GLU A 468 -34.46 -15.21 -4.73
CA GLU A 468 -33.79 -14.24 -5.60
C GLU A 468 -32.62 -13.54 -4.89
N VAL A 469 -32.82 -13.14 -3.61
CA VAL A 469 -31.75 -12.54 -2.78
C VAL A 469 -30.63 -13.54 -2.52
N SER A 470 -30.96 -14.80 -2.23
CA SER A 470 -29.97 -15.87 -2.05
C SER A 470 -29.17 -16.10 -3.33
N ALA A 471 -29.84 -16.19 -4.49
CA ALA A 471 -29.18 -16.34 -5.78
C ALA A 471 -28.22 -15.16 -6.09
N ARG A 472 -28.64 -13.92 -5.83
CA ARG A 472 -27.79 -12.72 -6.05
C ARG A 472 -26.57 -12.69 -5.12
N LEU A 473 -26.75 -12.96 -3.82
CA LEU A 473 -25.65 -12.95 -2.85
C LEU A 473 -24.66 -14.10 -3.07
N SER A 474 -25.13 -15.32 -3.34
CA SER A 474 -24.24 -16.44 -3.67
C SER A 474 -23.57 -16.26 -5.04
N ALA A 475 -24.22 -15.62 -6.03
CA ALA A 475 -23.57 -15.26 -7.29
C ALA A 475 -22.48 -14.20 -7.10
N LEU A 476 -22.73 -13.17 -6.27
CA LEU A 476 -21.70 -12.21 -5.86
C LEU A 476 -20.51 -12.90 -5.20
N ASN A 477 -20.75 -13.80 -4.24
CA ASN A 477 -19.67 -14.48 -3.52
C ASN A 477 -18.85 -15.45 -4.41
N ASN A 478 -19.49 -16.11 -5.38
CA ASN A 478 -18.83 -17.13 -6.21
C ASN A 478 -18.22 -16.58 -7.51
N ASN A 479 -18.74 -15.48 -8.08
CA ASN A 479 -18.27 -14.93 -9.36
C ASN A 479 -17.58 -13.56 -9.26
N THR A 480 -17.53 -12.91 -8.09
CA THR A 480 -16.79 -11.65 -7.94
C THR A 480 -15.32 -11.94 -7.74
N ASP A 481 -14.51 -11.71 -8.78
CA ASP A 481 -13.07 -11.60 -8.60
C ASP A 481 -12.77 -10.38 -7.70
N ILE A 482 -12.25 -10.67 -6.50
CA ILE A 482 -11.81 -9.67 -5.53
C ILE A 482 -10.30 -9.37 -5.60
N SER A 483 -9.52 -10.15 -6.37
CA SER A 483 -8.04 -10.01 -6.45
C SER A 483 -7.58 -8.68 -7.07
N ARG A 484 -8.47 -8.03 -7.82
CA ARG A 484 -8.30 -6.67 -8.36
C ARG A 484 -8.45 -5.54 -7.34
N TYR A 485 -8.82 -5.83 -6.09
CA TYR A 485 -8.90 -4.85 -5.00
C TYR A 485 -7.76 -5.07 -4.00
N PRO A 486 -7.26 -4.02 -3.32
CA PRO A 486 -6.24 -4.19 -2.30
C PRO A 486 -6.79 -5.02 -1.12
N ASN A 487 -5.94 -5.85 -0.52
CA ASN A 487 -6.34 -6.69 0.62
C ASN A 487 -6.64 -5.83 1.85
N ALA A 488 -7.74 -6.13 2.56
CA ALA A 488 -7.96 -5.62 3.91
C ALA A 488 -6.94 -6.22 4.89
N THR A 489 -6.62 -5.50 5.96
CA THR A 489 -5.72 -5.98 7.03
C THR A 489 -6.41 -5.93 8.38
N SER A 490 -5.96 -6.73 9.34
CA SER A 490 -6.50 -6.75 10.71
C SER A 490 -5.42 -6.70 11.79
N VAL A 491 -5.68 -5.94 12.85
CA VAL A 491 -4.83 -5.78 14.03
C VAL A 491 -5.51 -6.40 15.25
N LEU A 492 -4.74 -7.08 16.10
CA LEU A 492 -5.19 -7.60 17.39
C LEU A 492 -5.33 -6.45 18.41
N LEU A 493 -6.57 -6.10 18.76
CA LEU A 493 -6.87 -4.96 19.63
C LEU A 493 -6.79 -5.29 21.12
N GLN A 494 -7.11 -6.53 21.50
CA GLN A 494 -7.10 -7.04 22.89
C GLN A 494 -7.30 -8.57 22.92
N GLY A 495 -6.87 -9.20 24.02
CA GLY A 495 -7.02 -10.64 24.26
C GLY A 495 -5.98 -11.50 23.55
N ASN A 496 -6.04 -12.82 23.77
CA ASN A 496 -5.05 -13.78 23.26
C ASN A 496 -5.69 -14.77 22.24
N PRO A 497 -5.33 -14.71 20.94
CA PRO A 497 -5.88 -15.60 19.91
C PRO A 497 -5.68 -17.11 20.11
N LYS A 498 -4.71 -17.51 20.94
CA LYS A 498 -4.37 -18.91 21.25
C LYS A 498 -5.18 -19.47 22.42
N GLN A 499 -5.81 -18.60 23.23
CA GLN A 499 -6.58 -18.96 24.42
C GLN A 499 -8.07 -18.61 24.31
N ALA A 500 -8.41 -17.56 23.55
CA ALA A 500 -9.78 -17.10 23.38
C ALA A 500 -10.66 -18.14 22.69
N THR A 501 -11.85 -18.35 23.24
CA THR A 501 -12.93 -19.19 22.67
C THR A 501 -13.85 -18.37 21.76
N LYS A 502 -13.96 -17.05 21.99
CA LYS A 502 -14.72 -16.11 21.16
C LYS A 502 -13.77 -15.16 20.43
N LYS A 503 -13.94 -15.00 19.12
CA LYS A 503 -13.25 -13.99 18.30
C LYS A 503 -14.25 -12.98 17.74
N ILE A 504 -13.99 -11.70 17.95
CA ILE A 504 -14.80 -10.58 17.50
C ILE A 504 -14.06 -9.85 16.38
N PHE A 505 -14.74 -9.57 15.28
CA PHE A 505 -14.20 -8.77 14.18
C PHE A 505 -14.96 -7.44 14.08
N PHE A 506 -14.28 -6.36 14.41
CA PHE A 506 -14.78 -5.00 14.27
C PHE A 506 -14.41 -4.42 12.89
N LEU A 507 -15.42 -4.16 12.08
CA LEU A 507 -15.29 -3.54 10.76
C LEU A 507 -15.07 -2.03 10.90
N PRO A 508 -14.24 -1.39 10.05
CA PRO A 508 -13.86 0.01 10.24
C PRO A 508 -15.05 0.98 10.15
N ASP A 509 -15.00 2.06 10.93
CA ASP A 509 -15.94 3.17 10.83
C ASP A 509 -15.64 4.06 9.60
N GLY A 510 -16.26 5.25 9.52
CA GLY A 510 -16.01 6.21 8.43
C GLY A 510 -14.54 6.65 8.30
N SER A 511 -13.75 6.57 9.38
CA SER A 511 -12.30 6.82 9.38
C SER A 511 -11.52 5.80 8.56
N GLY A 512 -12.05 4.58 8.40
CA GLY A 512 -11.34 3.45 7.79
C GLY A 512 -10.41 2.70 8.73
N SER A 513 -10.15 3.17 9.96
CA SER A 513 -9.09 2.61 10.82
C SER A 513 -9.59 1.64 11.89
N ALA A 514 -8.82 0.60 12.14
CA ALA A 514 -8.99 -0.28 13.30
C ALA A 514 -8.78 0.44 14.65
N THR A 515 -8.05 1.56 14.66
CA THR A 515 -7.65 2.27 15.90
C THR A 515 -8.83 2.89 16.65
N SER A 516 -9.95 3.16 15.97
CA SER A 516 -11.20 3.66 16.57
C SER A 516 -11.74 2.79 17.72
N TYR A 517 -11.35 1.51 17.77
CA TYR A 517 -11.81 0.53 18.76
C TYR A 517 -10.85 0.34 19.94
N VAL A 518 -9.67 0.99 19.94
CA VAL A 518 -8.61 0.78 20.96
C VAL A 518 -9.03 1.21 22.37
N SER A 519 -9.93 2.17 22.49
CA SER A 519 -10.46 2.62 23.79
C SER A 519 -11.39 1.61 24.46
N ILE A 520 -11.90 0.61 23.73
CA ILE A 520 -12.80 -0.41 24.30
C ILE A 520 -11.98 -1.24 25.30
N PRO A 521 -12.39 -1.33 26.58
CA PRO A 521 -11.65 -2.08 27.59
C PRO A 521 -11.70 -3.58 27.29
N ASN A 522 -10.87 -4.37 27.99
CA ASN A 522 -10.85 -5.82 27.82
C ASN A 522 -12.26 -6.43 28.05
N LEU A 523 -12.72 -7.18 27.04
CA LEU A 523 -14.04 -7.81 26.97
C LEU A 523 -14.13 -9.18 27.64
N GLY A 524 -13.02 -9.77 28.07
CA GLY A 524 -12.97 -11.03 28.81
C GLY A 524 -11.71 -11.85 28.52
N PRO A 525 -11.25 -12.70 29.45
CA PRO A 525 -10.06 -13.55 29.27
C PRO A 525 -10.22 -14.62 28.18
N ASP A 526 -11.46 -14.94 27.79
CA ASP A 526 -11.82 -15.89 26.73
C ASP A 526 -12.20 -15.19 25.42
N VAL A 527 -12.09 -13.87 25.34
CA VAL A 527 -12.43 -13.04 24.17
C VAL A 527 -11.15 -12.52 23.52
N CYS A 528 -11.15 -12.49 22.19
CA CYS A 528 -10.13 -11.86 21.37
C CYS A 528 -10.82 -10.92 20.37
N ALA A 529 -10.37 -9.67 20.26
CA ALA A 529 -10.96 -8.69 19.35
C ALA A 529 -9.96 -8.24 18.28
N TYR A 530 -10.37 -8.33 17.02
CA TYR A 530 -9.64 -7.81 15.86
C TYR A 530 -10.34 -6.58 15.31
N GLY A 531 -9.57 -5.53 15.02
CA GLY A 531 -10.04 -4.39 14.24
C GLY A 531 -9.55 -4.51 12.81
N LEU A 532 -10.43 -4.32 11.83
CA LEU A 532 -10.07 -4.32 10.42
C LEU A 532 -9.79 -2.89 9.92
N ASN A 533 -8.81 -2.75 9.04
CA ASN A 533 -8.50 -1.52 8.33
C ASN A 533 -9.09 -1.55 6.91
N CYS A 534 -9.59 -0.40 6.45
CA CYS A 534 -10.05 -0.24 5.09
C CYS A 534 -8.88 -0.31 4.10
N PRO A 535 -8.93 -1.18 3.07
CA PRO A 535 -7.89 -1.26 2.05
C PRO A 535 -7.73 0.03 1.23
N PHE A 536 -8.77 0.86 1.19
CA PHE A 536 -8.80 2.13 0.45
C PHE A 536 -8.40 3.34 1.31
N MET A 537 -7.98 3.16 2.56
CA MET A 537 -7.74 4.25 3.53
C MET A 537 -6.82 5.37 3.00
N LYS A 538 -5.73 5.01 2.32
CA LYS A 538 -4.75 5.97 1.75
C LYS A 538 -5.12 6.48 0.35
N ASN A 539 -5.98 5.74 -0.37
CA ASN A 539 -6.36 5.97 -1.77
C ASN A 539 -7.91 5.90 -1.92
N PRO A 540 -8.69 6.74 -1.22
CA PRO A 540 -10.15 6.59 -1.12
C PRO A 540 -10.90 6.78 -2.44
N GLU A 541 -10.29 7.45 -3.43
CA GLU A 541 -10.79 7.55 -4.80
C GLU A 541 -10.91 6.19 -5.52
N GLN A 542 -10.19 5.17 -5.05
CA GLN A 542 -10.25 3.80 -5.57
C GLN A 542 -11.43 3.00 -4.98
N TRP A 543 -12.10 3.50 -3.94
CA TRP A 543 -13.26 2.85 -3.32
C TRP A 543 -14.53 3.02 -4.17
N GLN A 544 -14.57 2.31 -5.30
CA GLN A 544 -15.64 2.40 -6.32
C GLN A 544 -16.50 1.12 -6.40
N CYS A 545 -16.23 0.13 -5.57
CA CYS A 545 -16.85 -1.20 -5.65
C CYS A 545 -18.14 -1.39 -4.81
N GLY A 546 -18.55 -0.37 -4.04
CA GLY A 546 -19.72 -0.44 -3.16
C GLY A 546 -19.49 -1.27 -1.89
N ILE A 547 -20.49 -1.28 -1.00
CA ILE A 547 -20.40 -1.95 0.30
C ILE A 547 -20.33 -3.47 0.15
N GLU A 548 -21.10 -4.06 -0.77
CA GLU A 548 -21.18 -5.51 -0.94
C GLU A 548 -19.87 -6.15 -1.39
N ILE A 549 -19.15 -5.54 -2.35
CA ILE A 549 -17.84 -6.04 -2.77
C ILE A 549 -16.80 -5.78 -1.68
N SER A 550 -16.88 -4.64 -0.99
CA SER A 550 -16.01 -4.35 0.16
C SER A 550 -16.18 -5.39 1.27
N ALA A 551 -17.41 -5.83 1.54
CA ALA A 551 -17.71 -6.89 2.49
C ALA A 551 -17.05 -8.23 2.10
N LEU A 552 -16.91 -8.55 0.81
CA LEU A 552 -16.16 -9.74 0.37
C LEU A 552 -14.65 -9.60 0.62
N VAL A 553 -14.09 -8.40 0.44
CA VAL A 553 -12.67 -8.12 0.76
C VAL A 553 -12.40 -8.22 2.27
N TYR A 554 -13.29 -7.66 3.10
CA TYR A 554 -13.21 -7.84 4.56
C TYR A 554 -13.41 -9.30 4.99
N LEU A 555 -14.33 -10.03 4.34
CA LEU A 555 -14.57 -11.44 4.62
C LEU A 555 -13.34 -12.31 4.32
N ALA A 556 -12.55 -11.99 3.29
CA ALA A 556 -11.29 -12.70 3.01
C ALA A 556 -10.30 -12.59 4.18
N GLU A 557 -10.13 -11.39 4.76
CA GLU A 557 -9.26 -11.18 5.92
C GLU A 557 -9.81 -11.82 7.20
N ILE A 558 -11.14 -11.76 7.42
CA ILE A 558 -11.79 -12.49 8.53
C ILE A 558 -11.54 -14.00 8.40
N LYS A 559 -11.69 -14.57 7.20
CA LYS A 559 -11.42 -16.00 6.95
C LYS A 559 -9.94 -16.36 7.09
N ARG A 560 -9.01 -15.45 6.82
CA ARG A 560 -7.57 -15.66 7.10
C ARG A 560 -7.30 -15.79 8.60
N ARG A 561 -7.98 -15.01 9.46
CA ARG A 561 -7.86 -15.06 10.93
C ARG A 561 -8.71 -16.16 11.59
N GLN A 562 -9.82 -16.55 10.97
CA GLN A 562 -10.73 -17.62 11.40
C GLN A 562 -11.38 -18.30 10.18
N PRO A 563 -10.88 -19.47 9.71
CA PRO A 563 -11.38 -20.09 8.47
C PRO A 563 -12.80 -20.65 8.49
N GLN A 564 -13.38 -20.88 9.68
CA GLN A 564 -14.70 -21.50 9.87
C GLN A 564 -15.48 -20.79 10.96
N GLY A 565 -16.81 -20.70 10.80
CA GLY A 565 -17.68 -20.14 11.81
C GLY A 565 -17.83 -20.97 13.11
N PRO A 566 -18.64 -20.49 14.07
CA PRO A 566 -19.46 -19.30 13.94
C PRO A 566 -18.67 -18.00 14.16
N TYR A 567 -19.13 -16.90 13.55
CA TYR A 567 -18.46 -15.59 13.60
C TYR A 567 -19.22 -14.61 14.51
N ILE A 568 -18.48 -13.84 15.31
CA ILE A 568 -18.99 -12.64 15.97
C ILE A 568 -18.40 -11.44 15.23
N ILE A 569 -19.27 -10.59 14.70
CA ILE A 569 -18.88 -9.44 13.87
C ILE A 569 -19.62 -8.20 14.35
N GLY A 570 -19.03 -7.04 14.15
CA GLY A 570 -19.66 -5.79 14.53
C GLY A 570 -18.95 -4.57 14.00
N GLY A 571 -19.45 -3.41 14.35
CA GLY A 571 -18.78 -2.16 14.02
C GLY A 571 -19.56 -0.95 14.47
N TRP A 572 -18.86 0.18 14.47
CA TRP A 572 -19.36 1.48 14.87
C TRP A 572 -19.70 2.34 13.67
N SER A 573 -20.80 3.07 13.75
CA SER A 573 -21.22 3.99 12.69
C SER A 573 -21.34 3.24 11.34
N ALA A 574 -20.62 3.69 10.29
CA ALA A 574 -20.44 2.99 9.02
C ALA A 574 -20.05 1.51 9.15
N GLY A 575 -19.22 1.17 10.15
CA GLY A 575 -18.73 -0.18 10.40
C GLY A 575 -19.83 -1.17 10.74
N GLY A 576 -20.94 -0.73 11.36
CA GLY A 576 -22.09 -1.60 11.62
C GLY A 576 -22.85 -1.99 10.34
N VAL A 577 -22.92 -1.09 9.36
CA VAL A 577 -23.49 -1.37 8.02
C VAL A 577 -22.59 -2.33 7.23
N ILE A 578 -21.27 -2.12 7.28
CA ILE A 578 -20.30 -3.04 6.67
C ILE A 578 -20.36 -4.42 7.36
N ALA A 579 -20.45 -4.46 8.69
CA ALA A 579 -20.60 -5.70 9.46
C ALA A 579 -21.88 -6.47 9.09
N TYR A 580 -23.01 -5.77 8.88
CA TYR A 580 -24.23 -6.39 8.37
C TYR A 580 -24.04 -6.99 6.97
N SER A 581 -23.38 -6.28 6.06
CA SER A 581 -23.09 -6.79 4.71
C SER A 581 -22.16 -8.02 4.73
N VAL A 582 -21.14 -8.01 5.60
CA VAL A 582 -20.30 -9.20 5.89
C VAL A 582 -21.12 -10.35 6.46
N ALA A 583 -22.08 -10.07 7.34
CA ALA A 583 -23.02 -11.06 7.87
C ALA A 583 -23.81 -11.72 6.72
N GLN A 584 -24.34 -10.93 5.78
CA GLN A 584 -25.05 -11.46 4.62
C GLN A 584 -24.16 -12.33 3.73
N ALA A 585 -22.91 -11.93 3.49
CA ALA A 585 -21.94 -12.72 2.73
C ALA A 585 -21.59 -14.06 3.42
N LEU A 586 -21.44 -14.06 4.75
CA LEU A 586 -21.28 -15.28 5.55
C LEU A 586 -22.51 -16.20 5.44
N LEU A 587 -23.73 -15.64 5.60
CA LEU A 587 -24.96 -16.41 5.46
C LEU A 587 -25.12 -17.01 4.06
N ALA A 588 -24.76 -16.27 3.00
CA ALA A 588 -24.77 -16.73 1.62
C ALA A 588 -23.68 -17.77 1.31
N ALA A 589 -22.62 -17.82 2.11
CA ALA A 589 -21.61 -18.89 2.15
C ALA A 589 -22.03 -20.10 3.03
N ASN A 590 -23.26 -20.10 3.56
CA ASN A 590 -23.78 -21.10 4.50
C ASN A 590 -23.00 -21.19 5.84
N GLU A 591 -22.32 -20.12 6.24
CA GLU A 591 -21.59 -19.99 7.52
C GLU A 591 -22.51 -19.53 8.66
N GLY A 592 -22.09 -19.81 9.91
CA GLY A 592 -22.79 -19.34 11.12
C GLY A 592 -22.38 -17.93 11.53
N VAL A 593 -23.35 -17.04 11.78
CA VAL A 593 -23.13 -15.77 12.47
C VAL A 593 -23.73 -15.91 13.87
N GLU A 594 -22.91 -15.84 14.91
CA GLU A 594 -23.33 -15.99 16.31
C GLU A 594 -23.93 -14.70 16.86
N LYS A 595 -23.27 -13.57 16.56
CA LYS A 595 -23.68 -12.22 16.94
C LYS A 595 -23.32 -11.19 15.88
N LEU A 596 -24.23 -10.25 15.66
CA LEU A 596 -23.96 -8.95 15.04
C LEU A 596 -24.01 -7.86 16.12
N LEU A 597 -22.91 -7.12 16.29
CA LEU A 597 -22.82 -6.01 17.25
C LEU A 597 -22.91 -4.67 16.50
N LEU A 598 -23.99 -3.92 16.74
CA LEU A 598 -24.22 -2.60 16.13
C LEU A 598 -23.89 -1.52 17.15
N LEU A 599 -22.70 -0.93 17.06
CA LEU A 599 -22.28 0.13 17.98
C LEU A 599 -22.73 1.47 17.39
N ASP A 600 -23.79 2.06 17.92
CA ASP A 600 -24.36 3.33 17.48
C ASP A 600 -24.39 3.48 15.93
N SER A 601 -25.02 2.52 15.25
CA SER A 601 -25.00 2.41 13.79
C SER A 601 -26.39 2.71 13.19
N PRO A 602 -26.52 3.67 12.28
CA PRO A 602 -27.81 3.99 11.65
C PRO A 602 -28.25 2.85 10.73
N CYS A 603 -29.55 2.58 10.65
CA CYS A 603 -30.07 1.61 9.68
C CYS A 603 -29.84 2.15 8.26
N PRO A 604 -29.26 1.35 7.33
CA PRO A 604 -28.93 1.82 5.98
C PRO A 604 -30.15 2.00 5.05
N VAL A 605 -31.36 1.59 5.48
CA VAL A 605 -32.56 1.69 4.64
C VAL A 605 -32.97 3.16 4.46
N ASN A 606 -32.96 3.63 3.20
CA ASN A 606 -33.24 5.03 2.83
C ASN A 606 -32.32 6.04 3.55
N LEU A 607 -31.07 5.67 3.80
CA LEU A 607 -30.09 6.53 4.47
C LEU A 607 -29.67 7.68 3.55
N ALA A 608 -30.22 8.88 3.79
CA ALA A 608 -29.85 10.08 3.05
C ALA A 608 -28.36 10.44 3.24
N PRO A 609 -27.66 10.93 2.19
CA PRO A 609 -26.26 11.29 2.28
C PRO A 609 -26.02 12.41 3.30
N LEU A 610 -24.98 12.26 4.12
CA LEU A 610 -24.57 13.30 5.06
C LEU A 610 -23.92 14.48 4.30
N PRO A 611 -24.36 15.73 4.52
CA PRO A 611 -23.84 16.87 3.78
C PRO A 611 -22.42 17.22 4.23
N ALA A 612 -21.57 17.66 3.30
CA ALA A 612 -20.15 17.87 3.56
C ALA A 612 -19.85 18.84 4.71
N ARG A 613 -20.71 19.85 4.92
CA ARG A 613 -20.63 20.77 6.07
C ARG A 613 -20.61 20.07 7.43
N LEU A 614 -21.24 18.90 7.57
CA LEU A 614 -21.32 18.19 8.85
C LEU A 614 -19.98 17.56 9.25
N HIS A 615 -19.31 16.86 8.33
CA HIS A 615 -17.99 16.27 8.64
C HIS A 615 -16.89 17.32 8.73
N ASN A 616 -17.00 18.43 7.99
CA ASN A 616 -16.12 19.58 8.15
C ASN A 616 -16.28 20.19 9.56
N PHE A 617 -17.52 20.44 9.99
CA PHE A 617 -17.82 20.89 11.35
C PHE A 617 -17.27 19.93 12.42
N PHE A 618 -17.49 18.61 12.30
CA PHE A 618 -16.93 17.65 13.25
C PHE A 618 -15.40 17.60 13.26
N ASN A 619 -14.72 17.93 12.15
CA ASN A 619 -13.27 18.11 12.16
C ASN A 619 -12.87 19.42 12.87
N GLU A 620 -13.57 20.53 12.62
CA GLU A 620 -13.34 21.82 13.29
C GLU A 620 -13.48 21.73 14.82
N ILE A 621 -14.45 20.96 15.33
CA ILE A 621 -14.64 20.72 16.78
C ILE A 621 -13.84 19.51 17.32
N GLY A 622 -12.91 18.94 16.55
CA GLY A 622 -11.98 17.90 17.04
C GLY A 622 -12.62 16.52 17.33
N LEU A 623 -13.74 16.18 16.68
CA LEU A 623 -14.38 14.87 16.81
C LEU A 623 -13.87 13.83 15.82
N LEU A 624 -13.60 14.23 14.57
CA LEU A 624 -13.03 13.35 13.53
C LEU A 624 -11.50 13.34 13.50
N GLY A 625 -10.85 14.33 14.09
CA GLY A 625 -9.41 14.52 14.04
C GLY A 625 -8.93 15.37 15.21
N THR A 626 -7.79 16.04 15.05
CA THR A 626 -7.17 16.80 16.15
C THR A 626 -7.76 18.21 16.36
N GLY A 627 -8.70 18.65 15.50
CA GLY A 627 -9.10 20.06 15.39
C GLY A 627 -8.17 20.91 14.54
N ASP A 628 -6.92 20.45 14.31
CA ASP A 628 -5.89 21.15 13.56
C ASP A 628 -5.73 20.53 12.15
N PRO A 629 -6.07 21.27 11.06
CA PRO A 629 -5.90 20.79 9.69
C PRO A 629 -4.46 20.44 9.30
N ALA A 630 -3.44 20.91 10.03
CA ALA A 630 -2.04 20.53 9.80
C ALA A 630 -1.69 19.15 10.39
N LYS A 631 -2.45 18.67 11.37
CA LYS A 631 -2.23 17.39 12.08
C LYS A 631 -3.25 16.32 11.71
N THR A 632 -4.45 16.68 11.25
CA THR A 632 -5.40 15.71 10.68
C THR A 632 -4.80 15.08 9.41
N PRO A 633 -4.74 13.74 9.30
CA PRO A 633 -4.17 13.08 8.12
C PRO A 633 -4.90 13.47 6.83
N LYS A 634 -4.14 13.79 5.78
CA LYS A 634 -4.69 14.28 4.49
C LYS A 634 -5.69 13.33 3.82
N TRP A 635 -5.60 12.03 4.11
CA TRP A 635 -6.48 10.99 3.59
C TRP A 635 -7.80 10.86 4.36
N LEU A 636 -7.90 11.38 5.59
CA LEU A 636 -9.01 11.10 6.50
C LEU A 636 -10.35 11.69 6.03
N LEU A 637 -10.39 12.98 5.69
CA LEU A 637 -11.63 13.62 5.20
C LEU A 637 -12.07 13.10 3.82
N PRO A 638 -11.16 12.88 2.84
CA PRO A 638 -11.50 12.18 1.60
C PRO A 638 -12.02 10.76 1.83
N HIS A 639 -11.45 10.00 2.78
CA HIS A 639 -11.93 8.66 3.12
C HIS A 639 -13.31 8.70 3.79
N PHE A 640 -13.54 9.61 4.74
CA PHE A 640 -14.87 9.80 5.35
C PHE A 640 -15.93 10.15 4.28
N SER A 641 -15.56 10.97 3.30
CA SER A 641 -16.43 11.31 2.17
C SER A 641 -16.72 10.11 1.26
N ALA A 642 -15.70 9.28 0.99
CA ALA A 642 -15.87 8.03 0.23
C ALA A 642 -16.77 7.03 0.97
N ALA A 643 -16.59 6.87 2.29
CA ALA A 643 -17.43 6.03 3.13
C ALA A 643 -18.89 6.51 3.14
N ILE A 644 -19.14 7.81 3.29
CA ILE A 644 -20.50 8.40 3.20
C ILE A 644 -21.13 8.10 1.84
N ARG A 645 -20.39 8.27 0.74
CA ARG A 645 -20.86 7.92 -0.61
C ARG A 645 -21.23 6.43 -0.68
N SER A 646 -20.32 5.53 -0.31
CA SER A 646 -20.55 4.09 -0.37
C SER A 646 -21.74 3.64 0.48
N LEU A 647 -21.99 4.26 1.63
CA LEU A 647 -23.20 4.02 2.44
C LEU A 647 -24.49 4.55 1.77
N SER A 648 -24.41 5.68 1.08
CA SER A 648 -25.56 6.31 0.40
C SER A 648 -25.96 5.56 -0.87
N ASP A 649 -24.99 4.96 -1.56
CA ASP A 649 -25.18 4.13 -2.75
C ASP A 649 -25.63 2.68 -2.41
N TYR A 650 -25.65 2.29 -1.13
CA TYR A 650 -25.97 0.93 -0.69
C TYR A 650 -27.48 0.68 -0.59
N ASP A 651 -27.94 -0.39 -1.24
CA ASP A 651 -29.34 -0.84 -1.26
C ASP A 651 -29.51 -2.11 -0.39
N PRO A 652 -29.64 -1.97 0.95
CA PRO A 652 -29.64 -3.10 1.88
C PRO A 652 -30.84 -4.02 1.66
N LYS A 653 -30.59 -5.33 1.64
CA LYS A 653 -31.63 -6.36 1.61
C LYS A 653 -31.78 -7.05 2.96
N PRO A 654 -32.97 -7.55 3.33
CA PRO A 654 -33.15 -8.38 4.51
C PRO A 654 -32.23 -9.61 4.53
N SER A 655 -31.87 -10.07 5.73
CA SER A 655 -31.00 -11.23 5.93
C SER A 655 -31.68 -12.53 5.49
N LEU A 656 -30.87 -13.51 5.02
CA LEU A 656 -31.37 -14.81 4.56
C LEU A 656 -32.00 -15.66 5.68
N ARG A 657 -31.62 -15.38 6.93
CA ARG A 657 -32.19 -15.90 8.16
C ARG A 657 -31.95 -14.87 9.27
N PRO A 658 -32.79 -14.82 10.32
CA PRO A 658 -32.59 -13.89 11.43
C PRO A 658 -31.18 -13.97 12.00
N ILE A 659 -30.60 -12.81 12.26
CA ILE A 659 -29.26 -12.66 12.82
C ILE A 659 -29.43 -12.21 14.27
N PRO A 660 -28.87 -12.93 15.26
CA PRO A 660 -28.83 -12.48 16.64
C PRO A 660 -28.06 -11.15 16.75
N THR A 661 -28.78 -10.05 16.93
CA THR A 661 -28.20 -8.71 16.87
C THR A 661 -28.30 -8.00 18.21
N TYR A 662 -27.18 -7.46 18.69
CA TYR A 662 -27.13 -6.61 19.87
C TYR A 662 -26.73 -5.18 19.45
N ALA A 663 -27.64 -4.22 19.62
CA ALA A 663 -27.40 -2.82 19.28
C ALA A 663 -27.11 -1.98 20.53
N ILE A 664 -26.18 -1.03 20.44
CA ILE A 664 -25.83 -0.13 21.54
C ILE A 664 -26.11 1.30 21.08
N TRP A 665 -26.96 2.01 21.82
CA TRP A 665 -27.39 3.36 21.46
C TRP A 665 -26.87 4.41 22.44
N CYS A 666 -26.28 5.48 21.89
CA CYS A 666 -25.98 6.71 22.61
C CYS A 666 -27.26 7.52 22.85
N ARG A 667 -27.40 8.09 24.05
CA ARG A 667 -28.52 8.99 24.40
C ARG A 667 -28.33 10.39 23.82
N GLU A 668 -27.11 10.90 23.83
CA GLU A 668 -26.86 12.29 23.51
C GLU A 668 -26.52 12.51 22.03
N GLY A 669 -26.93 13.65 21.51
CA GLY A 669 -26.46 14.15 20.23
C GLY A 669 -25.27 15.08 20.43
N VAL A 670 -24.46 15.28 19.39
CA VAL A 670 -23.25 16.13 19.44
C VAL A 670 -23.56 17.60 19.75
N ALA A 671 -24.77 18.07 19.45
CA ALA A 671 -25.20 19.46 19.66
C ALA A 671 -26.63 19.55 20.23
N GLY A 672 -27.00 18.61 21.09
CA GLY A 672 -28.38 18.43 21.57
C GLY A 672 -28.85 19.45 22.59
N ASN A 673 -27.94 20.24 23.21
CA ASN A 673 -28.30 21.23 24.21
C ASN A 673 -28.47 22.64 23.61
N PRO A 674 -29.29 23.51 24.23
CA PRO A 674 -29.40 24.90 23.81
C PRO A 674 -28.05 25.65 23.94
N GLY A 675 -27.54 26.13 22.80
CA GLY A 675 -26.28 26.88 22.74
C GLY A 675 -25.04 26.07 22.35
N ASP A 676 -25.18 24.75 22.16
CA ASP A 676 -24.09 23.93 21.62
C ASP A 676 -23.69 24.42 20.21
N PRO A 677 -22.38 24.37 19.84
CA PRO A 677 -21.95 24.64 18.47
C PRO A 677 -22.68 23.73 17.48
N ARG A 678 -23.13 24.30 16.36
CA ARG A 678 -23.82 23.57 15.29
C ARG A 678 -23.15 23.86 13.95
N PRO A 679 -23.22 22.92 12.98
CA PRO A 679 -22.73 23.17 11.62
C PRO A 679 -23.48 24.35 10.99
N PRO A 680 -22.88 25.04 9.99
CA PRO A 680 -23.53 26.17 9.32
C PRO A 680 -24.94 25.79 8.81
N PRO A 681 -25.94 26.69 8.94
CA PRO A 681 -27.29 26.42 8.45
C PRO A 681 -27.28 26.24 6.93
N ALA A 682 -28.12 25.32 6.45
CA ALA A 682 -28.41 25.17 5.02
C ALA A 682 -29.69 25.94 4.64
N GLU A 683 -29.91 26.08 3.33
CA GLU A 683 -31.18 26.59 2.79
C GLU A 683 -32.30 25.54 2.86
N GLU A 684 -31.93 24.26 2.92
CA GLU A 684 -32.82 23.09 3.04
C GLU A 684 -32.76 22.49 4.47
N GLU A 685 -33.79 21.72 4.83
CA GLU A 685 -33.89 21.05 6.14
C GLU A 685 -32.79 19.98 6.32
N ASP A 686 -32.27 19.84 7.54
CA ASP A 686 -31.21 18.87 7.85
C ASP A 686 -31.70 17.43 7.61
N PRO A 687 -30.95 16.58 6.87
CA PRO A 687 -31.40 15.22 6.57
C PRO A 687 -31.41 14.36 7.84
N ALA A 688 -32.35 13.42 7.95
CA ALA A 688 -32.57 12.64 9.18
C ALA A 688 -31.29 12.01 9.81
N PRO A 689 -30.29 11.51 9.06
CA PRO A 689 -29.05 10.99 9.64
C PRO A 689 -28.17 12.06 10.30
N MET A 690 -28.25 13.32 9.84
CA MET A 690 -27.61 14.48 10.47
C MET A 690 -28.30 14.84 11.79
N THR A 691 -29.64 14.87 11.80
CA THR A 691 -30.44 15.06 13.03
C THR A 691 -30.16 13.97 14.06
N TRP A 692 -30.01 12.71 13.63
CA TRP A 692 -29.68 11.55 14.48
C TRP A 692 -28.27 11.60 15.10
N LEU A 693 -27.34 12.38 14.51
CA LEU A 693 -26.01 12.65 15.06
C LEU A 693 -25.99 13.88 15.99
N LEU A 694 -26.77 14.92 15.68
CA LEU A 694 -26.73 16.21 16.38
C LEU A 694 -27.67 16.29 17.57
N GLU A 695 -28.88 15.73 17.50
CA GLU A 695 -29.92 15.90 18.51
C GLU A 695 -29.95 14.76 19.54
N HIS A 696 -30.40 15.06 20.77
CA HIS A 696 -30.62 14.03 21.79
C HIS A 696 -31.70 13.03 21.36
N ARG A 697 -31.43 11.74 21.57
CA ARG A 697 -32.32 10.66 21.15
C ARG A 697 -33.33 10.31 22.23
N THR A 698 -34.55 10.04 21.79
CA THR A 698 -35.69 9.69 22.67
C THR A 698 -36.24 8.29 22.37
N ASN A 699 -35.91 7.72 21.21
CA ASN A 699 -36.37 6.41 20.76
C ASN A 699 -35.20 5.42 20.74
N PHE A 700 -35.26 4.41 21.60
CA PHE A 700 -34.24 3.37 21.76
C PHE A 700 -34.89 2.00 21.50
N LYS A 701 -35.15 1.72 20.23
CA LYS A 701 -35.71 0.45 19.74
C LYS A 701 -34.73 -0.16 18.72
N ASP A 702 -35.22 -0.94 17.78
CA ASP A 702 -34.45 -1.47 16.65
C ASP A 702 -33.95 -0.37 15.68
N ASN A 703 -34.52 0.83 15.70
CA ASN A 703 -34.16 1.95 14.81
C ASN A 703 -34.21 1.58 13.30
N GLY A 704 -35.15 0.70 12.92
CA GLY A 704 -35.31 0.17 11.58
C GLY A 704 -34.47 -1.07 11.28
N TRP A 705 -33.58 -1.53 12.17
CA TRP A 705 -32.75 -2.71 11.93
C TRP A 705 -33.52 -4.04 11.97
N ALA A 706 -34.68 -4.10 12.61
CA ALA A 706 -35.48 -5.34 12.69
C ALA A 706 -35.93 -5.82 11.30
N GLN A 707 -36.16 -4.91 10.35
CA GLN A 707 -36.51 -5.28 8.97
C GLN A 707 -35.35 -5.94 8.20
N LEU A 708 -34.11 -5.78 8.69
CA LEU A 708 -32.90 -6.34 8.11
C LEU A 708 -32.44 -7.60 8.86
N CYS A 709 -32.34 -7.51 10.19
CA CYS A 709 -31.84 -8.59 11.05
C CYS A 709 -32.90 -9.61 11.47
N GLY A 710 -34.19 -9.31 11.27
CA GLY A 710 -35.31 -10.04 11.86
C GLY A 710 -35.53 -9.69 13.34
N ASP A 711 -36.48 -10.36 13.97
CA ASP A 711 -36.97 -10.04 15.33
C ASP A 711 -35.97 -10.38 16.47
N SER A 712 -34.83 -11.00 16.15
CA SER A 712 -33.82 -11.44 17.12
C SER A 712 -32.89 -10.29 17.51
N MET A 713 -33.45 -9.24 18.10
CA MET A 713 -32.73 -8.04 18.52
C MET A 713 -32.86 -7.76 20.02
N LYS A 714 -31.72 -7.46 20.65
CA LYS A 714 -31.66 -6.82 21.98
C LYS A 714 -30.84 -5.54 21.87
N PHE A 715 -31.03 -4.59 22.78
CA PHE A 715 -30.28 -3.34 22.77
C PHE A 715 -29.91 -2.82 24.16
N GLY A 716 -28.71 -2.24 24.25
CA GLY A 716 -28.22 -1.46 25.37
C GLY A 716 -28.30 0.04 25.09
N VAL A 717 -28.34 0.88 26.13
CA VAL A 717 -28.42 2.34 26.00
C VAL A 717 -27.48 3.00 27.00
N MET A 718 -26.54 3.81 26.51
CA MET A 718 -25.48 4.46 27.29
C MET A 718 -25.54 5.99 27.21
N GLY A 719 -24.90 6.67 28.17
CA GLY A 719 -24.68 8.12 28.12
C GLY A 719 -23.62 8.50 27.08
N GLY A 720 -23.46 9.80 26.86
CA GLY A 720 -22.59 10.33 25.81
C GLY A 720 -23.23 10.26 24.42
N HIS A 721 -22.47 10.72 23.43
CA HIS A 721 -22.86 10.89 22.03
C HIS A 721 -22.04 9.99 21.09
N HIS A 722 -22.45 9.94 19.82
CA HIS A 722 -21.90 9.06 18.77
C HIS A 722 -20.37 8.88 18.79
N PHE A 723 -19.61 9.97 18.94
CA PHE A 723 -18.14 9.95 19.04
C PHE A 723 -17.56 9.78 20.46
N SER A 724 -18.26 10.19 21.52
CA SER A 724 -17.71 10.10 22.88
C SER A 724 -17.82 8.69 23.46
N MET A 725 -18.70 7.83 22.94
CA MET A 725 -18.74 6.40 23.30
C MET A 725 -17.40 5.67 23.10
N MET A 726 -16.57 6.14 22.17
CA MET A 726 -15.24 5.58 21.87
C MET A 726 -14.10 6.26 22.67
N LYS A 727 -14.44 7.03 23.71
CA LYS A 727 -13.48 7.75 24.56
C LYS A 727 -13.82 7.54 26.04
N PRO A 728 -12.84 7.51 26.96
CA PRO A 728 -13.12 7.54 28.38
C PRO A 728 -13.93 8.79 28.78
N PRO A 729 -14.87 8.70 29.75
CA PRO A 729 -15.22 7.51 30.52
C PRO A 729 -16.21 6.56 29.81
N HIS A 730 -16.89 6.99 28.75
CA HIS A 730 -17.99 6.21 28.15
C HIS A 730 -17.54 4.90 27.47
N ALA A 731 -16.27 4.78 27.09
CA ALA A 731 -15.72 3.54 26.55
C ALA A 731 -15.83 2.35 27.53
N ASP A 732 -15.84 2.60 28.84
CA ASP A 732 -16.03 1.56 29.85
C ASP A 732 -17.47 1.03 29.85
N ASP A 733 -18.46 1.92 29.75
CA ASP A 733 -19.88 1.56 29.59
C ASP A 733 -20.11 0.79 28.29
N LEU A 734 -19.46 1.21 27.20
CA LEU A 734 -19.48 0.49 25.92
C LEU A 734 -18.95 -0.95 26.07
N GLY A 735 -17.80 -1.13 26.73
CA GLY A 735 -17.25 -2.45 27.01
C GLY A 735 -18.16 -3.33 27.88
N ASN A 736 -18.84 -2.74 28.87
CA ASN A 736 -19.86 -3.43 29.66
C ASN A 736 -21.04 -3.91 28.82
N LEU A 737 -21.58 -3.07 27.94
CA LEU A 737 -22.70 -3.42 27.06
C LEU A 737 -22.31 -4.42 25.96
N ILE A 738 -21.07 -4.37 25.45
CA ILE A 738 -20.55 -5.39 24.53
C ILE A 738 -20.50 -6.75 25.24
N ARG A 739 -19.97 -6.82 26.48
CA ARG A 739 -20.00 -8.05 27.28
C ARG A 739 -21.42 -8.59 27.47
N GLU A 740 -22.38 -7.73 27.81
CA GLU A 740 -23.80 -8.12 27.92
C GLU A 740 -24.35 -8.70 26.59
N GLY A 741 -23.95 -8.15 25.45
CA GLY A 741 -24.33 -8.65 24.12
C GLY A 741 -23.69 -9.98 23.73
N LEU A 742 -22.49 -10.26 24.22
CA LEU A 742 -21.75 -11.53 24.02
C LEU A 742 -22.29 -12.68 24.88
N ASP A 743 -22.91 -12.36 26.03
CA ASP A 743 -23.47 -13.35 26.96
C ASP A 743 -24.98 -13.57 26.76
N TRP A 744 -25.69 -12.57 26.21
CA TRP A 744 -27.09 -12.69 25.83
C TRP A 744 -27.33 -13.85 24.86
N GLN A 745 -28.30 -14.72 25.18
CA GLN A 745 -28.79 -15.75 24.27
C GLN A 745 -30.19 -15.36 23.73
N PRO A 746 -30.48 -15.51 22.42
CA PRO A 746 -31.71 -14.99 21.80
C PRO A 746 -32.95 -15.84 22.03
#